data_AF-A0A355U7P3-F1
#
_entry.id   AF-A0A355U7P3-F1
#
_cell.length_a   1.000
_cell.length_b   1.000
_cell.length_c   1.000
_cell.angle_alpha   90.00
_cell.angle_beta   90.00
_cell.angle_gamma   90.00
#
_symmetry.space_group_name_H-M   'P 1'
#
loop_
_entity.id
_entity.type
_entity.pdbx_description
1 polymer ?
#
loop_
_entity_poly.entity_id
_entity_poly.type
_entity_poly.pdbx_seq_one_letter_code
_entity_poly.pdbx_strand_id
1 'polypeptide(L)'
;MLEPEVEKGELVPINIYNSINQVQTRATAAGFVDKDAVGLFAVNYTENNAKAGTLVSEGNQADNVKYVFDEANHKWVPVKSVYYKDVNTNVDLYLYYPYQSGVSDVNSFPFEVRKDQSSEATAASLCGYEASDFLWGKGENITPVESAVAVTLTHRLSAVEVKLAEKDGFADGEFKSLEKSVILTNTTRKATIDYSTGIATPLGGAQQDGIVMCPQSDGTFRAIVIPQKVEAGLVLFSITIDGVSYTFKQSDAVDYQVGKQLNVTINISKKTTTGTYELSIGSTQIVDWTEDRNTHGGEARQYYVVNVSEPGTLEATIKTAGKNPAKIKNLKVTGTVTTADFYFMRDKMDILEAVNMKEAIIVKGQRDNYGEDLADNVIPYRAFANKRSLYYFSFPDRITEVGTRAFNGTSLSGTLILPDDIKMIAECAFYSTPISAISLPNKLESIEVSAFQGCNYLTGTLALPHTLKKIGRLAFCGSKFTGNLVLPESLEIIEDWAFGESGIDKACAFTGDLIIPDKMTQISARVFYGCSFTGKLLLNNVSSIGELAFDSCGFGGELEIPEGCKEIGMGAFSGCGFSNVIIPSSLKMIGDGAFENNDLSLSPVVLPMGLVSVGSRAFKNCNLTSVSLPSTLNVIGNDAFKNCYNLSQVTCEAIEPPVVMSGAFDGVAKDNFTLEVPSQSVARYQSASGWQDFKRISAHYDFSVSRQRVRALNGAMERTYTLRVPSGFDWSIKEKPEWVTVTPASGTGKTDVTVTISEMARTDETFEVNEGTFLTPSYKKYTGRSGEIVFLLGGDTDYTCKMDVEQYDSDYSDGEVKKLQQSSKGKGIDIVFIGDGYDAKDIAKGTFLTNAQAGYGHFFDVEPYKTYKDYFNVYAVVSQSDESGIGTVNTIIDTKFGSTFSQNRILTPDPTPCFAWAKKANSSLDLTKS
;
A
#
# COMPACT_ATOMS: atom_id res chain seq x y z
N MET A 1 18.56 7.41 -26.29
CA MET A 1 17.98 8.66 -25.76
C MET A 1 18.21 8.65 -24.26
N LEU A 2 18.71 9.75 -23.71
CA LEU A 2 18.95 9.92 -22.27
C LEU A 2 17.64 9.67 -21.51
N GLU A 3 17.67 8.76 -20.55
CA GLU A 3 16.53 8.53 -19.64
C GLU A 3 16.31 9.80 -18.80
N PRO A 4 15.08 10.29 -18.65
CA PRO A 4 14.79 11.36 -17.71
C PRO A 4 14.97 10.83 -16.28
N GLU A 5 15.80 11.51 -15.49
CA GLU A 5 15.86 11.34 -14.03
C GLU A 5 14.53 11.81 -13.44
N VAL A 6 13.61 10.87 -13.23
CA VAL A 6 12.45 11.04 -12.35
C VAL A 6 12.87 10.57 -10.95
N GLU A 7 12.57 11.36 -9.92
CA GLU A 7 12.80 10.99 -8.52
C GLU A 7 12.20 9.59 -8.25
N LYS A 8 13.04 8.64 -7.83
CA LYS A 8 12.74 7.20 -7.68
C LYS A 8 11.65 6.85 -6.65
N GLY A 9 10.97 7.83 -6.06
CA GLY A 9 10.04 7.66 -4.94
C GLY A 9 8.59 7.31 -5.29
N GLU A 10 8.13 7.55 -6.54
CA GLU A 10 6.69 7.46 -6.87
C GLU A 10 6.33 6.46 -7.99
N LEU A 11 7.30 5.73 -8.56
CA LEU A 11 7.03 4.85 -9.71
C LEU A 11 6.59 3.44 -9.28
N VAL A 12 5.31 3.14 -9.45
CA VAL A 12 4.74 1.80 -9.23
C VAL A 12 5.09 0.89 -10.42
N PRO A 13 5.71 -0.29 -10.24
CA PRO A 13 6.03 -1.21 -11.34
C PRO A 13 4.79 -1.95 -11.85
N ILE A 14 4.71 -2.15 -13.17
CA ILE A 14 3.72 -3.02 -13.82
C ILE A 14 4.27 -4.46 -13.81
N ASN A 15 3.96 -5.17 -12.73
CA ASN A 15 4.18 -6.60 -12.63
C ASN A 15 2.99 -7.33 -13.25
N ILE A 16 3.23 -8.30 -14.13
CA ILE A 16 2.16 -9.11 -14.74
C ILE A 16 2.20 -10.53 -14.21
N TYR A 17 1.02 -11.11 -14.13
CA TYR A 17 0.80 -12.54 -14.06
C TYR A 17 -0.13 -12.90 -15.20
N ASN A 18 0.33 -13.66 -16.19
CA ASN A 18 -0.56 -14.14 -17.24
C ASN A 18 -0.89 -15.62 -17.09
N SER A 19 -2.14 -15.91 -17.39
CA SER A 19 -2.69 -17.27 -17.50
C SER A 19 -3.35 -17.39 -18.86
N ILE A 20 -3.50 -18.60 -19.40
CA ILE A 20 -4.19 -18.81 -20.67
C ILE A 20 -5.70 -18.94 -20.37
N ASN A 21 -6.50 -18.05 -20.94
CA ASN A 21 -7.96 -18.10 -20.99
C ASN A 21 -8.39 -19.17 -22.00
N GLN A 22 -8.34 -20.42 -21.60
CA GLN A 22 -9.06 -21.45 -22.31
C GLN A 22 -10.53 -21.31 -21.88
N VAL A 23 -11.40 -20.84 -22.78
CA VAL A 23 -12.85 -20.68 -22.52
C VAL A 23 -13.55 -22.02 -22.17
N GLN A 24 -12.80 -23.13 -22.09
CA GLN A 24 -13.24 -24.35 -21.44
C GLN A 24 -12.22 -25.06 -20.52
N THR A 25 -11.14 -24.42 -20.05
CA THR A 25 -10.62 -24.77 -18.73
C THR A 25 -9.99 -23.54 -18.06
N ARG A 26 -10.67 -23.03 -17.04
CA ARG A 26 -10.13 -22.03 -16.14
C ARG A 26 -9.13 -22.70 -15.18
N ALA A 27 -7.86 -22.90 -15.53
CA ALA A 27 -6.79 -23.13 -14.54
C ALA A 27 -5.69 -22.07 -14.70
N THR A 28 -5.53 -21.24 -13.68
CA THR A 28 -4.45 -20.23 -13.61
C THR A 28 -3.14 -20.94 -13.22
N ALA A 29 -2.10 -20.73 -14.06
CA ALA A 29 -0.73 -21.28 -14.07
C ALA A 29 -0.54 -22.79 -14.31
N ALA A 30 -0.35 -23.18 -15.58
CA ALA A 30 0.35 -24.42 -15.95
C ALA A 30 0.74 -24.56 -17.44
N GLY A 31 0.55 -23.55 -18.29
CA GLY A 31 0.70 -23.69 -19.75
C GLY A 31 1.93 -23.01 -20.35
N PHE A 32 2.84 -22.47 -19.55
CA PHE A 32 4.09 -21.89 -20.02
C PHE A 32 5.25 -22.56 -19.29
N VAL A 33 6.35 -22.79 -19.99
CA VAL A 33 7.59 -23.36 -19.45
C VAL A 33 8.71 -22.32 -19.44
N ASP A 34 9.82 -22.66 -18.79
CA ASP A 34 10.97 -21.77 -18.69
C ASP A 34 11.34 -21.17 -20.06
N LYS A 35 11.48 -19.84 -20.09
CA LYS A 35 11.84 -19.02 -21.26
C LYS A 35 10.73 -18.73 -22.27
N ASP A 36 9.51 -19.20 -22.05
CA ASP A 36 8.38 -18.70 -22.83
C ASP A 36 8.30 -17.18 -22.73
N ALA A 37 7.91 -16.53 -23.83
CA ALA A 37 7.93 -15.09 -23.92
C ALA A 37 6.61 -14.51 -24.44
N VAL A 38 6.11 -13.49 -23.77
CA VAL A 38 4.95 -12.69 -24.17
C VAL A 38 5.35 -11.25 -24.47
N GLY A 39 4.59 -10.59 -25.33
CA GLY A 39 4.68 -9.14 -25.55
C GLY A 39 3.62 -8.40 -24.75
N LEU A 40 3.99 -7.27 -24.14
CA LEU A 40 3.12 -6.37 -23.39
C LEU A 40 3.04 -5.01 -24.08
N PHE A 41 1.81 -4.55 -24.36
CA PHE A 41 1.52 -3.12 -24.54
C PHE A 41 0.72 -2.60 -23.35
N ALA A 42 0.99 -1.37 -22.91
CA ALA A 42 0.26 -0.72 -21.81
C ALA A 42 -0.24 0.66 -22.25
N VAL A 43 -1.54 0.92 -22.14
CA VAL A 43 -2.20 2.13 -22.65
C VAL A 43 -2.85 2.89 -21.49
N ASN A 44 -2.43 4.13 -21.26
CA ASN A 44 -2.96 4.96 -20.18
C ASN A 44 -4.41 5.39 -20.44
N TYR A 45 -5.19 5.51 -19.38
CA TYR A 45 -6.47 6.21 -19.38
C TYR A 45 -6.27 7.73 -19.42
N THR A 46 -7.35 8.46 -19.69
CA THR A 46 -7.42 9.92 -19.45
C THR A 46 -7.16 10.24 -17.98
N GLU A 47 -6.70 11.45 -17.66
CA GLU A 47 -6.31 11.85 -16.29
C GLU A 47 -7.40 11.68 -15.23
N ASN A 48 -8.67 11.60 -15.63
CA ASN A 48 -9.82 11.33 -14.77
C ASN A 48 -10.30 9.87 -14.77
N ASN A 49 -9.54 8.95 -15.39
CA ASN A 49 -9.89 7.54 -15.61
C ASN A 49 -11.24 7.28 -16.30
N ALA A 50 -11.81 8.27 -17.00
CA ALA A 50 -13.12 8.13 -17.63
C ALA A 50 -13.06 7.38 -18.97
N LYS A 51 -11.91 7.37 -19.66
CA LYS A 51 -11.77 6.75 -20.97
C LYS A 51 -10.37 6.17 -21.17
N ALA A 52 -10.28 4.94 -21.68
CA ALA A 52 -9.03 4.33 -22.09
C ALA A 52 -8.41 5.08 -23.29
N GLY A 53 -7.08 5.16 -23.33
CA GLY A 53 -6.35 5.54 -24.53
C GLY A 53 -6.56 4.54 -25.67
N THR A 54 -6.04 4.86 -26.85
CA THR A 54 -6.08 3.96 -28.02
C THR A 54 -4.72 3.30 -28.18
N LEU A 55 -4.68 1.98 -28.35
CA LEU A 55 -3.45 1.26 -28.64
C LEU A 55 -2.86 1.74 -29.97
N VAL A 56 -1.60 2.18 -29.93
CA VAL A 56 -0.81 2.61 -31.11
C VAL A 56 0.47 1.77 -31.22
N SER A 57 1.19 1.83 -32.34
CA SER A 57 2.43 1.05 -32.50
C SER A 57 3.59 1.56 -31.64
N GLU A 58 3.66 2.87 -31.40
CA GLU A 58 4.70 3.52 -30.62
C GLU A 58 4.11 4.69 -29.83
N GLY A 59 4.64 4.94 -28.62
CA GLY A 59 4.21 6.04 -27.76
C GLY A 59 3.17 5.68 -26.70
N ASN A 60 2.93 4.38 -26.46
CA ASN A 60 2.13 3.96 -25.31
C ASN A 60 2.98 4.00 -24.01
N GLN A 61 2.37 3.68 -22.86
CA GLN A 61 3.11 3.52 -21.59
C GLN A 61 4.14 2.39 -21.69
N ALA A 62 3.82 1.33 -22.44
CA ALA A 62 4.73 0.27 -22.82
C ALA A 62 4.49 -0.13 -24.28
N ASP A 63 5.56 -0.13 -25.08
CA ASP A 63 5.53 -0.51 -26.50
C ASP A 63 6.17 -1.89 -26.67
N ASN A 64 5.33 -2.93 -26.77
CA ASN A 64 5.73 -4.31 -27.04
C ASN A 64 6.88 -4.84 -26.16
N VAL A 65 6.78 -4.64 -24.84
CA VAL A 65 7.82 -5.06 -23.90
C VAL A 65 7.81 -6.58 -23.75
N LYS A 66 8.97 -7.21 -23.91
CA LYS A 66 9.14 -8.66 -23.75
C LYS A 66 9.14 -9.03 -22.27
N TYR A 67 8.26 -9.95 -21.88
CA TYR A 67 8.31 -10.64 -20.59
C TYR A 67 8.67 -12.11 -20.84
N VAL A 68 9.53 -12.65 -19.99
CA VAL A 68 10.02 -14.04 -20.06
C VAL A 68 9.58 -14.79 -18.82
N PHE A 69 9.03 -15.99 -19.00
CA PHE A 69 8.64 -16.84 -17.89
C PHE A 69 9.87 -17.47 -17.23
N ASP A 70 10.01 -17.25 -15.93
CA ASP A 70 10.99 -17.88 -15.06
C ASP A 70 10.29 -19.01 -14.32
N GLU A 71 10.52 -20.25 -14.77
CA GLU A 71 9.83 -21.42 -14.20
C GLU A 71 10.27 -21.68 -12.75
N ALA A 72 11.54 -21.46 -12.42
CA ALA A 72 12.06 -21.72 -11.09
C ALA A 72 11.43 -20.82 -10.02
N ASN A 73 11.13 -19.57 -10.38
CA ASN A 73 10.48 -18.61 -9.48
C ASN A 73 8.99 -18.41 -9.77
N HIS A 74 8.44 -19.14 -10.74
CA HIS A 74 7.05 -19.07 -11.20
C HIS A 74 6.53 -17.64 -11.43
N LYS A 75 7.32 -16.81 -12.12
CA LYS A 75 7.00 -15.39 -12.36
C LYS A 75 7.37 -14.96 -13.77
N TRP A 76 6.69 -13.93 -14.26
CA TRP A 76 7.05 -13.27 -15.51
C TRP A 76 8.04 -12.15 -15.23
N VAL A 77 9.18 -12.19 -15.90
CA VAL A 77 10.27 -11.24 -15.73
C VAL A 77 10.35 -10.34 -16.97
N PRO A 78 10.12 -9.03 -16.84
CA PRO A 78 10.31 -8.12 -17.97
C PRO A 78 11.80 -8.02 -18.34
N VAL A 79 12.10 -7.99 -19.63
CA VAL A 79 13.45 -7.66 -20.13
C VAL A 79 13.78 -6.18 -19.91
N LYS A 80 12.76 -5.33 -19.86
CA LYS A 80 12.86 -3.91 -19.49
C LYS A 80 11.74 -3.58 -18.50
N SER A 81 12.09 -3.05 -17.34
CA SER A 81 11.10 -2.64 -16.32
C SER A 81 10.06 -1.69 -16.91
N VAL A 82 8.80 -1.92 -16.54
CA VAL A 82 7.65 -1.12 -16.94
C VAL A 82 7.02 -0.57 -15.66
N TYR A 83 6.61 0.69 -15.68
CA TYR A 83 5.99 1.37 -14.55
C TYR A 83 4.66 1.99 -14.97
N TYR A 84 3.74 2.18 -14.02
CA TYR A 84 2.59 3.04 -14.21
C TYR A 84 3.06 4.49 -14.45
N LYS A 85 2.22 5.28 -15.12
CA LYS A 85 2.52 6.70 -15.36
C LYS A 85 2.65 7.47 -14.04
N ASP A 86 1.72 7.22 -13.13
CA ASP A 86 1.62 7.77 -11.78
C ASP A 86 0.66 6.89 -10.95
N VAL A 87 0.42 7.24 -9.69
CA VAL A 87 -0.47 6.49 -8.77
C VAL A 87 -1.96 6.65 -9.05
N ASN A 88 -2.34 7.56 -9.97
CA ASN A 88 -3.75 7.91 -10.24
C ASN A 88 -4.22 7.49 -11.63
N THR A 89 -3.34 7.18 -12.57
CA THR A 89 -3.67 6.88 -13.96
C THR A 89 -3.80 5.38 -14.19
N ASN A 90 -5.00 4.92 -14.52
CA ASN A 90 -5.26 3.52 -14.85
C ASN A 90 -4.68 3.15 -16.22
N VAL A 91 -4.48 1.86 -16.46
CA VAL A 91 -3.94 1.33 -17.72
C VAL A 91 -4.76 0.16 -18.28
N ASP A 92 -4.88 0.08 -19.60
CA ASP A 92 -5.21 -1.16 -20.31
C ASP A 92 -3.92 -1.91 -20.65
N LEU A 93 -3.86 -3.20 -20.37
CA LEU A 93 -2.73 -4.08 -20.68
C LEU A 93 -3.12 -5.04 -21.80
N TYR A 94 -2.38 -5.06 -22.90
CA TYR A 94 -2.57 -5.98 -24.02
C TYR A 94 -1.40 -6.96 -24.04
N LEU A 95 -1.69 -8.25 -23.84
CA LEU A 95 -0.69 -9.30 -23.84
C LEU A 95 -0.93 -10.28 -24.99
N TYR A 96 0.16 -10.82 -25.53
CA TYR A 96 0.07 -11.87 -26.54
C TYR A 96 1.26 -12.84 -26.51
N TYR A 97 1.05 -14.04 -27.04
CA TYR A 97 2.04 -15.10 -27.21
C TYR A 97 1.96 -15.69 -28.62
N PRO A 98 3.09 -16.14 -29.21
CA PRO A 98 4.45 -15.94 -28.74
C PRO A 98 4.93 -14.51 -29.02
N TYR A 99 5.87 -14.02 -28.22
CA TYR A 99 6.48 -12.70 -28.41
C TYR A 99 7.02 -12.52 -29.83
N GLN A 100 6.65 -11.41 -30.48
CA GLN A 100 7.15 -11.01 -31.79
C GLN A 100 7.99 -9.75 -31.66
N SER A 101 9.24 -9.80 -32.14
CA SER A 101 10.07 -8.60 -32.24
C SER A 101 9.65 -7.75 -33.43
N GLY A 102 9.61 -6.43 -33.28
CA GLY A 102 9.43 -5.51 -34.42
C GLY A 102 8.00 -5.38 -34.93
N VAL A 103 7.01 -5.38 -34.03
CA VAL A 103 5.60 -5.04 -34.36
C VAL A 103 5.55 -3.62 -34.89
N SER A 104 5.38 -3.47 -36.21
CA SER A 104 5.36 -2.17 -36.91
C SER A 104 3.96 -1.56 -37.01
N ASP A 105 2.92 -2.40 -37.08
CA ASP A 105 1.52 -1.99 -37.10
C ASP A 105 0.72 -2.89 -36.15
N VAL A 106 0.26 -2.31 -35.04
CA VAL A 106 -0.53 -3.03 -34.04
C VAL A 106 -1.89 -3.49 -34.55
N ASN A 107 -2.41 -2.93 -35.64
CA ASN A 107 -3.72 -3.31 -36.20
C ASN A 107 -3.62 -4.28 -37.37
N SER A 108 -2.41 -4.55 -37.89
CA SER A 108 -2.22 -5.37 -39.10
C SER A 108 -0.85 -6.05 -39.18
N PHE A 109 -0.40 -6.67 -38.09
CA PHE A 109 0.92 -7.30 -38.05
C PHE A 109 0.96 -8.62 -38.84
N PRO A 110 1.91 -8.83 -39.77
CA PRO A 110 2.03 -10.09 -40.50
C PRO A 110 2.39 -11.28 -39.59
N PHE A 111 1.64 -12.37 -39.68
CA PHE A 111 1.86 -13.61 -38.94
C PHE A 111 1.75 -14.82 -39.87
N GLU A 112 2.54 -15.87 -39.64
CA GLU A 112 2.51 -17.09 -40.45
C GLU A 112 2.61 -18.33 -39.55
N VAL A 113 1.60 -19.20 -39.62
CA VAL A 113 1.69 -20.54 -38.99
C VAL A 113 2.73 -21.37 -39.74
N ARG A 114 3.57 -22.11 -39.00
CA ARG A 114 4.67 -22.87 -39.57
C ARG A 114 4.15 -23.96 -40.51
N LYS A 115 4.90 -24.16 -41.60
CA LYS A 115 4.68 -25.28 -42.52
C LYS A 115 4.92 -26.61 -41.82
N ASP A 116 6.03 -26.71 -41.11
CA ASP A 116 6.35 -27.88 -40.31
C ASP A 116 6.02 -27.58 -38.84
N GLN A 117 4.92 -28.15 -38.34
CA GLN A 117 4.56 -28.05 -36.93
C GLN A 117 5.03 -29.26 -36.13
N SER A 118 5.63 -30.26 -36.78
CA SER A 118 6.25 -31.42 -36.13
C SER A 118 7.68 -31.17 -35.67
N SER A 119 8.30 -30.09 -36.13
CA SER A 119 9.68 -29.75 -35.77
C SER A 119 9.84 -29.51 -34.27
N GLU A 120 10.85 -30.12 -33.66
CA GLU A 120 11.18 -29.96 -32.24
C GLU A 120 11.66 -28.53 -31.91
N ALA A 121 11.53 -28.14 -30.63
CA ALA A 121 12.11 -26.90 -30.13
C ALA A 121 13.64 -26.97 -30.15
N THR A 122 14.29 -25.82 -30.29
CA THR A 122 15.74 -25.67 -30.12
C THR A 122 16.03 -24.72 -28.96
N ALA A 123 17.29 -24.65 -28.53
CA ALA A 123 17.70 -23.67 -27.52
C ALA A 123 17.42 -22.19 -27.92
N ALA A 124 17.20 -21.92 -29.21
CA ALA A 124 16.98 -20.59 -29.76
C ALA A 124 15.56 -20.37 -30.31
N SER A 125 14.71 -21.40 -30.36
CA SER A 125 13.39 -21.31 -31.00
C SER A 125 12.37 -22.29 -30.41
N LEU A 126 11.12 -21.84 -30.31
CA LEU A 126 9.95 -22.68 -30.04
C LEU A 126 9.84 -23.84 -31.05
N CYS A 127 9.14 -24.91 -30.67
CA CYS A 127 8.79 -25.96 -31.62
C CYS A 127 7.85 -25.43 -32.72
N GLY A 128 7.71 -26.17 -33.81
CA GLY A 128 6.93 -25.72 -34.96
C GLY A 128 5.46 -25.45 -34.62
N TYR A 129 4.90 -26.27 -33.73
CA TYR A 129 3.53 -26.13 -33.24
C TYR A 129 3.36 -24.89 -32.35
N GLU A 130 4.18 -24.71 -31.31
CA GLU A 130 4.17 -23.53 -30.43
C GLU A 130 4.38 -22.22 -31.20
N ALA A 131 5.33 -22.20 -32.14
CA ALA A 131 5.60 -21.04 -32.98
C ALA A 131 4.43 -20.69 -33.92
N SER A 132 3.46 -21.60 -34.06
CA SER A 132 2.25 -21.41 -34.85
C SER A 132 1.04 -20.98 -34.04
N ASP A 133 1.13 -20.96 -32.70
CA ASP A 133 0.04 -20.50 -31.87
C ASP A 133 -0.04 -18.97 -31.85
N PHE A 134 -1.23 -18.46 -31.55
CA PHE A 134 -1.42 -17.05 -31.23
C PHE A 134 -2.43 -16.92 -30.09
N LEU A 135 -1.91 -16.58 -28.92
CA LEU A 135 -2.70 -16.27 -27.74
C LEU A 135 -2.79 -14.76 -27.56
N TRP A 136 -3.95 -14.28 -27.12
CA TRP A 136 -4.17 -12.85 -26.89
C TRP A 136 -5.09 -12.61 -25.69
N GLY A 137 -4.79 -11.59 -24.90
CA GLY A 137 -5.60 -11.19 -23.76
C GLY A 137 -5.46 -9.71 -23.45
N LYS A 138 -6.49 -9.16 -22.81
CA LYS A 138 -6.56 -7.75 -22.42
C LYS A 138 -6.96 -7.64 -20.95
N GLY A 139 -6.19 -6.92 -20.15
CA GLY A 139 -6.57 -6.43 -18.83
C GLY A 139 -7.07 -5.01 -18.96
N GLU A 140 -8.29 -4.73 -18.47
CA GLU A 140 -8.93 -3.44 -18.66
C GLU A 140 -8.98 -2.62 -17.37
N ASN A 141 -8.79 -1.31 -17.47
CA ASN A 141 -8.95 -0.36 -16.37
C ASN A 141 -8.17 -0.71 -15.10
N ILE A 142 -6.90 -1.11 -15.27
CA ILE A 142 -6.06 -1.57 -14.16
C ILE A 142 -5.54 -0.36 -13.38
N THR A 143 -5.86 -0.31 -12.09
CA THR A 143 -5.39 0.73 -11.17
C THR A 143 -3.93 0.50 -10.78
N PRO A 144 -3.13 1.57 -10.60
CA PRO A 144 -1.76 1.47 -10.08
C PRO A 144 -1.69 0.72 -8.75
N VAL A 145 -1.14 -0.49 -8.79
CA VAL A 145 -0.88 -1.34 -7.62
C VAL A 145 0.46 -2.04 -7.80
N GLU A 146 1.16 -2.32 -6.71
CA GLU A 146 2.45 -3.01 -6.77
C GLU A 146 2.31 -4.53 -6.92
N SER A 147 1.12 -5.07 -6.67
CA SER A 147 0.80 -6.49 -6.86
C SER A 147 0.77 -6.86 -8.36
N ALA A 148 1.00 -8.14 -8.66
CA ALA A 148 0.98 -8.61 -10.04
C ALA A 148 -0.44 -8.58 -10.62
N VAL A 149 -0.58 -8.01 -11.81
CA VAL A 149 -1.85 -7.88 -12.53
C VAL A 149 -2.14 -9.15 -13.32
N ALA A 150 -3.31 -9.75 -13.09
CA ALA A 150 -3.73 -10.94 -13.83
C ALA A 150 -4.29 -10.59 -15.22
N VAL A 151 -3.66 -11.05 -16.30
CA VAL A 151 -4.23 -10.99 -17.67
C VAL A 151 -4.41 -12.38 -18.27
N THR A 152 -5.60 -12.65 -18.80
CA THR A 152 -5.99 -13.99 -19.25
C THR A 152 -5.95 -14.08 -20.79
N LEU A 153 -5.10 -14.94 -21.36
CA LEU A 153 -4.79 -15.07 -22.79
C LEU A 153 -5.61 -16.16 -23.51
N THR A 154 -6.47 -15.85 -24.46
CA THR A 154 -7.25 -16.84 -25.24
C THR A 154 -6.55 -17.28 -26.52
N HIS A 155 -6.75 -18.53 -26.96
CA HIS A 155 -6.41 -18.95 -28.34
C HIS A 155 -7.22 -18.13 -29.34
N ARG A 156 -6.54 -17.55 -30.33
CA ARG A 156 -7.15 -16.75 -31.39
C ARG A 156 -7.13 -17.44 -32.75
N LEU A 157 -6.55 -18.64 -32.83
CA LEU A 157 -6.50 -19.50 -34.00
C LEU A 157 -7.44 -20.71 -33.83
N SER A 158 -7.41 -21.64 -34.80
CA SER A 158 -8.15 -22.90 -34.73
C SER A 158 -7.18 -24.07 -34.68
N ALA A 159 -7.55 -25.14 -34.00
CA ALA A 159 -6.78 -26.38 -33.96
C ALA A 159 -7.42 -27.48 -34.81
N VAL A 160 -6.61 -28.45 -35.20
CA VAL A 160 -7.02 -29.66 -35.92
C VAL A 160 -6.34 -30.84 -35.25
N GLU A 161 -7.11 -31.87 -34.92
CA GLU A 161 -6.61 -33.13 -34.37
C GLU A 161 -7.09 -34.29 -35.23
N VAL A 162 -6.15 -35.12 -35.67
CA VAL A 162 -6.41 -36.31 -36.48
C VAL A 162 -5.98 -37.56 -35.69
N LYS A 163 -6.94 -38.44 -35.44
CA LYS A 163 -6.70 -39.76 -34.83
C LYS A 163 -6.71 -40.83 -35.91
N LEU A 164 -5.61 -41.58 -36.03
CA LEU A 164 -5.56 -42.77 -36.86
C LEU A 164 -5.94 -43.99 -36.02
N ALA A 165 -7.12 -44.56 -36.26
CA ALA A 165 -7.69 -45.64 -35.46
C ALA A 165 -7.44 -47.00 -36.11
N GLU A 166 -6.81 -47.92 -35.37
CA GLU A 166 -6.64 -49.31 -35.75
C GLU A 166 -7.99 -50.03 -35.91
N LYS A 167 -8.17 -50.74 -37.03
CA LYS A 167 -9.30 -51.63 -37.33
C LYS A 167 -8.78 -53.01 -37.75
N ASP A 168 -9.53 -53.72 -38.58
CA ASP A 168 -9.25 -55.12 -38.89
C ASP A 168 -7.95 -55.31 -39.69
N GLY A 169 -7.29 -56.44 -39.46
CA GLY A 169 -6.19 -56.94 -40.30
C GLY A 169 -4.77 -56.75 -39.74
N PHE A 170 -4.61 -56.15 -38.55
CA PHE A 170 -3.31 -56.01 -37.88
C PHE A 170 -3.08 -57.13 -36.86
N ALA A 171 -1.82 -57.56 -36.70
CA ALA A 171 -1.40 -58.38 -35.57
C ALA A 171 -1.23 -57.51 -34.31
N ASP A 172 -1.29 -58.14 -33.12
CA ASP A 172 -1.14 -57.44 -31.83
C ASP A 172 0.14 -56.59 -31.80
N GLY A 173 -0.02 -55.28 -31.62
CA GLY A 173 1.08 -54.30 -31.55
C GLY A 173 1.65 -53.85 -32.90
N GLU A 174 1.25 -54.46 -34.01
CA GLU A 174 1.73 -54.14 -35.36
C GLU A 174 1.38 -52.70 -35.76
N PHE A 175 0.12 -52.29 -35.59
CA PHE A 175 -0.31 -50.94 -35.97
C PHE A 175 0.48 -49.88 -35.21
N LYS A 176 0.78 -50.12 -33.93
CA LYS A 176 1.54 -49.19 -33.09
C LYS A 176 2.97 -48.98 -33.59
N SER A 177 3.62 -49.99 -34.19
CA SER A 177 5.00 -49.90 -34.68
C SER A 177 5.16 -49.23 -36.05
N LEU A 178 4.08 -49.02 -36.81
CA LEU A 178 4.16 -48.39 -38.13
C LEU A 178 4.52 -46.90 -38.04
N GLU A 179 5.40 -46.44 -38.93
CA GLU A 179 5.65 -45.02 -39.14
C GLU A 179 4.40 -44.36 -39.76
N LYS A 180 3.97 -43.23 -39.19
CA LYS A 180 2.76 -42.51 -39.62
C LYS A 180 3.02 -41.02 -39.66
N SER A 181 2.55 -40.34 -40.70
CA SER A 181 2.55 -38.88 -40.77
C SER A 181 1.30 -38.35 -41.44
N VAL A 182 0.90 -37.13 -41.06
CA VAL A 182 -0.29 -36.45 -41.60
C VAL A 182 0.09 -35.05 -42.03
N ILE A 183 -0.27 -34.69 -43.25
CA ILE A 183 -0.16 -33.34 -43.79
C ILE A 183 -1.57 -32.78 -44.00
N LEU A 184 -1.86 -31.64 -43.39
CA LEU A 184 -3.09 -30.89 -43.56
C LEU A 184 -2.97 -29.96 -44.77
N THR A 185 -3.74 -30.21 -45.82
CA THR A 185 -3.59 -29.52 -47.11
C THR A 185 -4.70 -28.50 -47.37
N ASN A 186 -4.52 -27.65 -48.37
CA ASN A 186 -5.48 -26.62 -48.79
C ASN A 186 -5.82 -25.59 -47.70
N THR A 187 -4.85 -25.27 -46.85
CA THR A 187 -4.95 -24.22 -45.84
C THR A 187 -4.08 -23.02 -46.20
N THR A 188 -4.56 -21.83 -45.86
CA THR A 188 -3.79 -20.58 -45.87
C THR A 188 -2.99 -20.50 -44.58
N ARG A 189 -1.68 -20.26 -44.70
CA ARG A 189 -0.75 -20.19 -43.56
C ARG A 189 -0.39 -18.77 -43.12
N LYS A 190 -0.68 -17.74 -43.92
CA LYS A 190 -0.38 -16.34 -43.61
C LYS A 190 -1.63 -15.61 -43.14
N ALA A 191 -1.47 -14.72 -42.18
CA ALA A 191 -2.51 -13.85 -41.63
C ALA A 191 -1.97 -12.45 -41.31
N THR A 192 -2.87 -11.49 -41.10
CA THR A 192 -2.60 -10.26 -40.35
C THR A 192 -3.25 -10.35 -38.98
N ILE A 193 -2.54 -9.89 -37.95
CA ILE A 193 -2.98 -9.84 -36.57
C ILE A 193 -3.30 -8.40 -36.19
N ASP A 194 -4.48 -8.18 -35.63
CA ASP A 194 -4.84 -6.96 -34.93
C ASP A 194 -4.66 -7.18 -33.42
N TYR A 195 -3.63 -6.60 -32.82
CA TYR A 195 -3.32 -6.67 -31.40
C TYR A 195 -4.29 -5.86 -30.52
N SER A 196 -5.07 -4.93 -31.08
CA SER A 196 -6.08 -4.19 -30.32
C SER A 196 -7.32 -5.06 -30.04
N THR A 197 -7.60 -6.01 -30.94
CA THR A 197 -8.78 -6.91 -30.86
C THR A 197 -8.43 -8.38 -30.67
N GLY A 198 -7.18 -8.77 -30.94
CA GLY A 198 -6.69 -10.14 -31.02
C GLY A 198 -7.12 -10.89 -32.30
N ILE A 199 -7.70 -10.24 -33.30
CA ILE A 199 -8.25 -10.92 -34.49
C ILE A 199 -7.14 -11.32 -35.46
N ALA A 200 -7.16 -12.57 -35.92
CA ALA A 200 -6.31 -13.09 -36.98
C ALA A 200 -7.09 -13.20 -38.30
N THR A 201 -6.65 -12.49 -39.35
CA THR A 201 -7.31 -12.46 -40.66
C THR A 201 -6.44 -13.15 -41.71
N PRO A 202 -6.92 -14.20 -42.41
CA PRO A 202 -6.16 -14.89 -43.46
C PRO A 202 -5.67 -13.94 -44.57
N LEU A 203 -4.46 -14.17 -45.06
CA LEU A 203 -3.81 -13.41 -46.12
C LEU A 203 -3.29 -14.34 -47.23
N GLY A 204 -3.73 -14.10 -48.46
CA GLY A 204 -3.35 -14.89 -49.63
C GLY A 204 -4.23 -16.13 -49.85
N GLY A 205 -3.80 -17.01 -50.77
CA GLY A 205 -4.52 -18.24 -51.11
C GLY A 205 -3.98 -19.49 -50.41
N ALA A 206 -4.77 -20.56 -50.44
CA ALA A 206 -4.38 -21.86 -49.90
C ALA A 206 -3.08 -22.39 -50.53
N GLN A 207 -2.18 -22.91 -49.71
CA GLN A 207 -0.93 -23.50 -50.17
C GLN A 207 -1.09 -25.01 -50.41
N GLN A 208 -0.55 -25.51 -51.52
CA GLN A 208 -0.69 -26.92 -51.90
C GLN A 208 0.20 -27.87 -51.11
N ASP A 209 1.30 -27.38 -50.54
CA ASP A 209 2.28 -28.17 -49.78
C ASP A 209 1.88 -28.39 -48.31
N GLY A 210 0.80 -27.75 -47.84
CA GLY A 210 0.13 -28.04 -46.57
C GLY A 210 0.93 -27.74 -45.30
N ILE A 211 0.42 -28.24 -44.18
CA ILE A 211 1.02 -28.18 -42.84
C ILE A 211 1.35 -29.61 -42.40
N VAL A 212 2.63 -29.88 -42.10
CA VAL A 212 3.04 -31.14 -41.47
C VAL A 212 2.56 -31.12 -40.03
N MET A 213 1.63 -32.01 -39.69
CA MET A 213 1.00 -32.05 -38.37
C MET A 213 1.94 -32.65 -37.32
N CYS A 214 1.91 -32.08 -36.12
CA CYS A 214 2.69 -32.49 -34.96
C CYS A 214 2.20 -33.84 -34.39
N PRO A 215 2.99 -34.92 -34.42
CA PRO A 215 2.61 -36.19 -33.81
C PRO A 215 2.53 -36.09 -32.28
N GLN A 216 1.58 -36.80 -31.68
CA GLN A 216 1.34 -36.81 -30.24
C GLN A 216 1.65 -38.18 -29.63
N SER A 217 1.98 -38.19 -28.33
CA SER A 217 2.30 -39.41 -27.57
C SER A 217 1.16 -40.44 -27.51
N ASP A 218 -0.09 -40.01 -27.67
CA ASP A 218 -1.28 -40.86 -27.72
C ASP A 218 -1.60 -41.42 -29.13
N GLY A 219 -0.75 -41.12 -30.12
CA GLY A 219 -0.90 -41.57 -31.51
C GLY A 219 -1.79 -40.68 -32.37
N THR A 220 -2.22 -39.51 -31.87
CA THR A 220 -2.90 -38.48 -32.67
C THR A 220 -1.91 -37.54 -33.35
N PHE A 221 -2.39 -36.71 -34.28
CA PHE A 221 -1.64 -35.67 -34.98
C PHE A 221 -2.36 -34.34 -34.82
N ARG A 222 -1.65 -33.26 -34.51
CA ARG A 222 -2.25 -31.94 -34.27
C ARG A 222 -1.65 -30.85 -35.15
N ALA A 223 -2.45 -29.87 -35.52
CA ALA A 223 -1.98 -28.66 -36.17
C ALA A 223 -2.80 -27.45 -35.77
N ILE A 224 -2.15 -26.29 -35.73
CA ILE A 224 -2.79 -24.98 -35.59
C ILE A 224 -2.96 -24.39 -36.99
N VAL A 225 -4.15 -23.88 -37.27
CA VAL A 225 -4.51 -23.23 -38.52
C VAL A 225 -5.11 -21.86 -38.27
N ILE A 226 -4.90 -20.97 -39.23
CA ILE A 226 -5.61 -19.70 -39.23
C ILE A 226 -7.10 -19.97 -39.43
N PRO A 227 -7.99 -19.31 -38.68
CA PRO A 227 -9.43 -19.40 -38.88
C PRO A 227 -9.80 -19.08 -40.32
N GLN A 228 -10.39 -20.06 -41.02
CA GLN A 228 -10.66 -19.99 -42.46
C GLN A 228 -11.65 -21.08 -42.87
N LYS A 229 -12.24 -20.92 -44.05
CA LYS A 229 -13.12 -21.92 -44.65
C LYS A 229 -12.44 -22.66 -45.80
N VAL A 230 -12.50 -23.98 -45.79
CA VAL A 230 -12.05 -24.87 -46.88
C VAL A 230 -13.29 -25.49 -47.54
N GLU A 231 -13.41 -25.35 -48.86
CA GLU A 231 -14.60 -25.81 -49.60
C GLU A 231 -14.64 -27.34 -49.77
N ALA A 232 -15.86 -27.86 -49.95
CA ALA A 232 -16.15 -29.29 -50.10
C ALA A 232 -15.40 -29.94 -51.28
N GLY A 233 -15.03 -31.22 -51.14
CA GLY A 233 -14.43 -32.02 -52.21
C GLY A 233 -12.93 -31.83 -52.43
N LEU A 234 -12.30 -30.92 -51.68
CA LEU A 234 -10.85 -30.74 -51.65
C LEU A 234 -10.17 -31.81 -50.79
N VAL A 235 -8.89 -32.08 -51.07
CA VAL A 235 -8.07 -32.94 -50.22
C VAL A 235 -7.80 -32.20 -48.91
N LEU A 236 -8.18 -32.81 -47.80
CA LEU A 236 -7.99 -32.23 -46.46
C LEU A 236 -6.72 -32.78 -45.82
N PHE A 237 -6.46 -34.08 -45.96
CA PHE A 237 -5.28 -34.73 -45.40
C PHE A 237 -4.55 -35.57 -46.44
N SER A 238 -3.21 -35.49 -46.42
CA SER A 238 -2.33 -36.50 -47.01
C SER A 238 -1.71 -37.31 -45.87
N ILE A 239 -1.96 -38.62 -45.85
CA ILE A 239 -1.58 -39.52 -44.75
C ILE A 239 -0.60 -40.54 -45.28
N THR A 240 0.58 -40.60 -44.68
CA THR A 240 1.59 -41.60 -45.02
C THR A 240 1.63 -42.66 -43.93
N ILE A 241 1.56 -43.93 -44.32
CA ILE A 241 1.66 -45.09 -43.42
C ILE A 241 2.73 -46.00 -44.00
N ASP A 242 3.83 -46.17 -43.26
CA ASP A 242 4.98 -47.00 -43.63
C ASP A 242 5.49 -46.73 -45.07
N GLY A 243 5.62 -45.44 -45.41
CA GLY A 243 6.08 -44.98 -46.72
C GLY A 243 5.03 -44.93 -47.84
N VAL A 244 3.78 -45.36 -47.60
CA VAL A 244 2.70 -45.30 -48.60
C VAL A 244 1.75 -44.15 -48.30
N SER A 245 1.54 -43.24 -49.27
CA SER A 245 0.69 -42.05 -49.12
C SER A 245 -0.74 -42.26 -49.63
N TYR A 246 -1.70 -41.80 -48.83
CA TYR A 246 -3.13 -41.79 -49.12
C TYR A 246 -3.67 -40.37 -49.01
N THR A 247 -4.69 -40.03 -49.80
CA THR A 247 -5.36 -38.73 -49.71
C THR A 247 -6.77 -38.88 -49.20
N PHE A 248 -7.19 -37.97 -48.33
CA PHE A 248 -8.52 -37.92 -47.77
C PHE A 248 -9.22 -36.63 -48.19
N LYS A 249 -10.45 -36.74 -48.70
CA LYS A 249 -11.30 -35.61 -49.09
C LYS A 249 -12.51 -35.53 -48.18
N GLN A 250 -12.86 -34.33 -47.76
CA GLN A 250 -14.09 -34.08 -47.02
C GLN A 250 -15.26 -33.89 -48.02
N SER A 251 -16.42 -34.51 -47.75
CA SER A 251 -17.64 -34.33 -48.53
C SER A 251 -18.23 -32.93 -48.39
N ASP A 252 -18.03 -32.31 -47.22
CA ASP A 252 -18.59 -31.02 -46.85
C ASP A 252 -17.48 -29.98 -46.67
N ALA A 253 -17.83 -28.70 -46.70
CA ALA A 253 -16.90 -27.63 -46.40
C ALA A 253 -16.50 -27.68 -44.91
N VAL A 254 -15.25 -27.34 -44.61
CA VAL A 254 -14.70 -27.27 -43.25
C VAL A 254 -14.52 -25.81 -42.87
N ASP A 255 -15.08 -25.42 -41.73
CA ASP A 255 -14.94 -24.08 -41.16
C ASP A 255 -14.04 -24.15 -39.92
N TYR A 256 -12.81 -23.64 -40.06
CA TYR A 256 -11.87 -23.52 -38.95
C TYR A 256 -12.18 -22.23 -38.19
N GLN A 257 -12.68 -22.37 -36.97
CA GLN A 257 -13.21 -21.26 -36.18
C GLN A 257 -12.25 -20.87 -35.05
N VAL A 258 -12.21 -19.58 -34.73
CA VAL A 258 -11.42 -19.02 -33.61
C VAL A 258 -11.74 -19.78 -32.32
N GLY A 259 -10.70 -20.27 -31.65
CA GLY A 259 -10.81 -20.97 -30.36
C GLY A 259 -11.49 -22.34 -30.44
N LYS A 260 -11.69 -22.90 -31.65
CA LYS A 260 -12.28 -24.23 -31.87
C LYS A 260 -11.26 -25.22 -32.40
N GLN A 261 -11.48 -26.50 -32.10
CA GLN A 261 -10.70 -27.62 -32.60
C GLN A 261 -11.56 -28.54 -33.47
N LEU A 262 -11.08 -28.86 -34.68
CA LEU A 262 -11.64 -29.92 -35.52
C LEU A 262 -11.01 -31.27 -35.15
N ASN A 263 -11.80 -32.19 -34.60
CA ASN A 263 -11.38 -33.56 -34.34
C ASN A 263 -11.85 -34.48 -35.47
N VAL A 264 -10.93 -35.22 -36.07
CA VAL A 264 -11.20 -36.20 -37.13
C VAL A 264 -10.64 -37.55 -36.73
N THR A 265 -11.48 -38.59 -36.77
CA THR A 265 -11.00 -39.98 -36.65
C THR A 265 -11.00 -40.63 -38.03
N ILE A 266 -9.86 -41.20 -38.43
CA ILE A 266 -9.68 -41.94 -39.67
C ILE A 266 -9.37 -43.38 -39.30
N ASN A 267 -10.27 -44.27 -39.69
CA ASN A 267 -10.16 -45.71 -39.47
C ASN A 267 -9.20 -46.31 -40.51
N ILE A 268 -8.22 -47.08 -40.03
CA ILE A 268 -7.24 -47.77 -40.86
C ILE A 268 -7.45 -49.28 -40.73
N SER A 269 -7.72 -49.96 -41.85
CA SER A 269 -7.74 -51.44 -41.93
C SER A 269 -6.60 -51.93 -42.84
N LYS A 270 -5.98 -53.06 -42.52
CA LYS A 270 -4.93 -53.65 -43.37
C LYS A 270 -5.55 -54.62 -44.37
N LYS A 271 -5.35 -54.39 -45.68
CA LYS A 271 -5.78 -55.34 -46.73
C LYS A 271 -4.77 -56.49 -46.82
N THR A 272 -5.13 -57.63 -46.25
CA THR A 272 -4.30 -58.85 -46.14
C THR A 272 -3.80 -59.41 -47.49
N THR A 273 -4.42 -59.05 -48.61
CA THR A 273 -4.07 -59.55 -49.95
C THR A 273 -3.10 -58.67 -50.76
N THR A 274 -2.85 -57.43 -50.34
CA THR A 274 -2.08 -56.45 -51.16
C THR A 274 -0.99 -55.70 -50.40
N GLY A 275 -0.91 -55.83 -49.07
CA GLY A 275 0.02 -55.04 -48.26
C GLY A 275 -0.31 -53.53 -48.24
N THR A 276 -1.50 -53.13 -48.68
CA THR A 276 -1.99 -51.75 -48.68
C THR A 276 -3.04 -51.53 -47.58
N TYR A 277 -3.28 -50.27 -47.21
CA TYR A 277 -4.21 -49.88 -46.15
C TYR A 277 -5.50 -49.30 -46.73
N GLU A 278 -6.63 -49.56 -46.07
CA GLU A 278 -7.92 -48.93 -46.35
C GLU A 278 -8.20 -47.83 -45.33
N LEU A 279 -8.50 -46.63 -45.83
CA LEU A 279 -8.85 -45.48 -45.01
C LEU A 279 -10.35 -45.21 -45.14
N SER A 280 -11.03 -45.05 -44.01
CA SER A 280 -12.43 -44.62 -43.96
C SER A 280 -12.67 -43.62 -42.84
N ILE A 281 -13.70 -42.79 -42.98
CA ILE A 281 -14.07 -41.83 -41.93
C ILE A 281 -14.67 -42.58 -40.73
N GLY A 282 -14.19 -42.27 -39.53
CA GLY A 282 -14.78 -42.71 -38.27
C GLY A 282 -15.73 -41.65 -37.71
N SER A 283 -15.22 -40.45 -37.43
CA SER A 283 -16.01 -39.34 -36.90
C SER A 283 -15.38 -38.00 -37.25
N THR A 284 -16.20 -36.94 -37.27
CA THR A 284 -15.74 -35.55 -37.37
C THR A 284 -16.58 -34.69 -36.45
N GLN A 285 -15.93 -33.87 -35.62
CA GLN A 285 -16.60 -33.00 -34.66
C GLN A 285 -15.79 -31.72 -34.47
N ILE A 286 -16.48 -30.58 -34.40
CA ILE A 286 -15.89 -29.31 -33.96
C ILE A 286 -16.21 -29.17 -32.48
N VAL A 287 -15.16 -29.03 -31.68
CA VAL A 287 -15.26 -28.83 -30.23
C VAL A 287 -14.56 -27.53 -29.85
N ASP A 288 -14.77 -27.07 -28.62
CA ASP A 288 -13.91 -26.01 -28.08
C ASP A 288 -12.45 -26.48 -28.04
N TRP A 289 -11.51 -25.58 -28.31
CA TRP A 289 -10.10 -25.90 -28.17
C TRP A 289 -9.72 -25.75 -26.69
N THR A 290 -9.71 -26.88 -25.96
CA THR A 290 -9.71 -26.90 -24.49
C THR A 290 -8.44 -27.45 -23.86
N GLU A 291 -7.58 -28.13 -24.61
CA GLU A 291 -6.36 -28.77 -24.10
C GLU A 291 -5.22 -28.62 -25.10
N ASP A 292 -4.01 -28.41 -24.59
CA ASP A 292 -2.79 -28.52 -25.38
C ASP A 292 -1.85 -29.55 -24.75
N ARG A 293 -1.99 -30.79 -25.19
CA ARG A 293 -1.55 -31.96 -24.42
C ARG A 293 -0.04 -32.19 -24.40
N ASN A 294 0.73 -31.57 -25.32
CA ASN A 294 2.18 -31.75 -25.43
C ASN A 294 2.91 -30.51 -25.97
N THR A 295 2.60 -29.30 -25.48
CA THR A 295 3.19 -28.11 -26.11
C THR A 295 4.61 -27.73 -25.72
N HIS A 296 5.36 -28.41 -24.84
CA HIS A 296 6.54 -27.75 -24.26
C HIS A 296 7.81 -28.59 -24.14
N GLY A 297 8.05 -29.55 -25.05
CA GLY A 297 9.25 -30.41 -24.98
C GLY A 297 9.39 -31.25 -23.69
N GLY A 298 8.32 -31.34 -22.89
CA GLY A 298 8.18 -32.08 -21.65
C GLY A 298 6.70 -32.18 -21.28
N GLU A 299 6.31 -33.21 -20.54
CA GLU A 299 4.92 -33.50 -20.14
C GLU A 299 4.30 -32.40 -19.25
N ALA A 300 3.95 -31.25 -19.82
CA ALA A 300 3.32 -30.14 -19.11
C ALA A 300 1.83 -30.43 -18.84
N ARG A 301 1.57 -30.97 -17.64
CA ARG A 301 0.32 -30.95 -16.84
C ARG A 301 -1.02 -31.22 -17.56
N GLN A 302 -1.17 -32.40 -18.15
CA GLN A 302 -2.49 -32.91 -18.54
C GLN A 302 -3.41 -33.08 -17.30
N TYR A 303 -4.61 -32.49 -17.35
CA TYR A 303 -5.65 -32.67 -16.34
C TYR A 303 -6.53 -33.89 -16.66
N TYR A 304 -6.89 -34.65 -15.65
CA TYR A 304 -8.00 -35.59 -15.75
C TYR A 304 -9.30 -34.83 -15.48
N VAL A 305 -10.20 -34.78 -16.46
CA VAL A 305 -11.46 -34.00 -16.36
C VAL A 305 -12.60 -34.89 -15.89
N VAL A 306 -13.34 -34.42 -14.89
CA VAL A 306 -14.51 -35.11 -14.33
C VAL A 306 -15.68 -34.14 -14.19
N ASN A 307 -16.86 -34.56 -14.64
CA ASN A 307 -18.11 -33.87 -14.36
C ASN A 307 -18.90 -34.63 -13.29
N VAL A 308 -19.17 -33.96 -12.17
CA VAL A 308 -19.94 -34.49 -11.04
C VAL A 308 -21.39 -34.05 -11.22
N SER A 309 -22.18 -34.90 -11.88
CA SER A 309 -23.59 -34.64 -12.16
C SER A 309 -24.49 -34.81 -10.92
N GLU A 310 -24.04 -35.60 -9.94
CA GLU A 310 -24.73 -35.82 -8.67
C GLU A 310 -23.80 -35.43 -7.50
N PRO A 311 -24.21 -34.55 -6.58
CA PRO A 311 -23.33 -34.09 -5.49
C PRO A 311 -22.80 -35.25 -4.63
N GLY A 312 -21.50 -35.25 -4.30
CA GLY A 312 -20.87 -36.29 -3.46
C GLY A 312 -20.41 -37.54 -4.20
N THR A 313 -20.48 -37.56 -5.54
CA THR A 313 -20.20 -38.76 -6.34
C THR A 313 -18.84 -38.78 -7.05
N LEU A 314 -17.95 -37.81 -6.79
CA LEU A 314 -16.65 -37.70 -7.50
C LEU A 314 -15.87 -39.02 -7.47
N GLU A 315 -15.76 -39.66 -6.31
CA GLU A 315 -15.08 -40.96 -6.19
C GLU A 315 -15.69 -42.03 -7.09
N ALA A 316 -17.02 -42.15 -7.07
CA ALA A 316 -17.74 -43.13 -7.86
C ALA A 316 -17.58 -42.86 -9.36
N THR A 317 -17.63 -41.59 -9.79
CA THR A 317 -17.44 -41.20 -11.19
C THR A 317 -16.04 -41.59 -11.71
N ILE A 318 -14.98 -41.34 -10.92
CA ILE A 318 -13.61 -41.70 -11.30
C ILE A 318 -13.43 -43.21 -11.40
N LYS A 319 -13.95 -43.96 -10.41
CA LYS A 319 -13.84 -45.43 -10.38
C LYS A 319 -14.61 -46.09 -11.51
N THR A 320 -15.81 -45.60 -11.84
CA THR A 320 -16.61 -46.10 -12.97
C THR A 320 -15.90 -45.89 -14.31
N ALA A 321 -15.11 -44.82 -14.45
CA ALA A 321 -14.25 -44.58 -15.61
C ALA A 321 -12.98 -45.45 -15.66
N GLY A 322 -12.81 -46.40 -14.73
CA GLY A 322 -11.66 -47.32 -14.68
C GLY A 322 -10.34 -46.65 -14.31
N LYS A 323 -10.37 -45.45 -13.72
CA LYS A 323 -9.16 -44.73 -13.28
C LYS A 323 -8.88 -44.98 -11.81
N ASN A 324 -7.60 -45.02 -11.44
CA ASN A 324 -7.16 -45.09 -10.05
C ASN A 324 -6.97 -43.66 -9.49
N PRO A 325 -7.78 -43.22 -8.51
CA PRO A 325 -7.67 -41.87 -7.93
C PRO A 325 -6.29 -41.54 -7.37
N ALA A 326 -5.59 -42.53 -6.77
CA ALA A 326 -4.27 -42.35 -6.18
C ALA A 326 -3.16 -42.08 -7.22
N LYS A 327 -3.45 -42.28 -8.52
CA LYS A 327 -2.53 -42.01 -9.63
C LYS A 327 -2.88 -40.76 -10.43
N ILE A 328 -3.90 -40.01 -10.01
CA ILE A 328 -4.29 -38.76 -10.69
C ILE A 328 -3.46 -37.63 -10.10
N LYS A 329 -2.62 -37.04 -10.96
CA LYS A 329 -1.73 -35.94 -10.61
C LYS A 329 -2.40 -34.57 -10.73
N ASN A 330 -3.19 -34.35 -11.78
CA ASN A 330 -3.91 -33.10 -12.00
C ASN A 330 -5.39 -33.42 -12.27
N LEU A 331 -6.31 -32.73 -11.60
CA LEU A 331 -7.76 -32.98 -11.68
C LEU A 331 -8.52 -31.70 -12.03
N LYS A 332 -9.39 -31.76 -13.05
CA LYS A 332 -10.42 -30.75 -13.28
C LYS A 332 -11.76 -31.32 -12.86
N VAL A 333 -12.47 -30.60 -11.99
CA VAL A 333 -13.80 -30.96 -11.50
C VAL A 333 -14.80 -29.93 -11.98
N THR A 334 -15.88 -30.40 -12.59
CA THR A 334 -17.03 -29.60 -13.05
C THR A 334 -18.30 -30.18 -12.44
N GLY A 335 -19.42 -29.44 -12.50
CA GLY A 335 -20.69 -29.87 -11.92
C GLY A 335 -20.79 -29.57 -10.42
N THR A 336 -21.66 -30.29 -9.71
CA THR A 336 -21.97 -30.02 -8.30
C THR A 336 -21.15 -30.88 -7.37
N VAL A 337 -20.44 -30.28 -6.42
CA VAL A 337 -19.58 -30.96 -5.44
C VAL A 337 -20.02 -30.65 -4.02
N THR A 338 -19.68 -31.54 -3.09
CA THR A 338 -19.96 -31.41 -1.65
C THR A 338 -18.68 -31.49 -0.84
N THR A 339 -18.78 -31.24 0.47
CA THR A 339 -17.70 -31.49 1.44
C THR A 339 -17.07 -32.89 1.31
N ALA A 340 -17.87 -33.92 0.98
CA ALA A 340 -17.36 -35.28 0.81
C ALA A 340 -16.41 -35.41 -0.40
N ASP A 341 -16.67 -34.70 -1.50
CA ASP A 341 -15.81 -34.71 -2.69
C ASP A 341 -14.47 -34.03 -2.39
N PHE A 342 -14.46 -32.94 -1.61
CA PHE A 342 -13.23 -32.30 -1.15
C PHE A 342 -12.41 -33.24 -0.26
N TYR A 343 -13.03 -33.90 0.72
CA TYR A 343 -12.35 -34.87 1.57
C TYR A 343 -11.82 -36.06 0.79
N PHE A 344 -12.55 -36.52 -0.23
CA PHE A 344 -12.05 -37.56 -1.13
C PHE A 344 -10.79 -37.10 -1.87
N MET A 345 -10.79 -35.90 -2.47
CA MET A 345 -9.59 -35.35 -3.12
C MET A 345 -8.42 -35.20 -2.14
N ARG A 346 -8.67 -34.76 -0.92
CA ARG A 346 -7.66 -34.64 0.14
C ARG A 346 -7.08 -36.00 0.55
N ASP A 347 -7.94 -36.96 0.88
CA ASP A 347 -7.56 -38.18 1.60
C ASP A 347 -7.23 -39.37 0.69
N LYS A 348 -7.69 -39.39 -0.57
CA LYS A 348 -7.63 -40.56 -1.45
C LYS A 348 -6.86 -40.37 -2.75
N MET A 349 -6.44 -39.13 -3.07
CA MET A 349 -5.68 -38.82 -4.29
C MET A 349 -4.23 -38.49 -3.97
N ASP A 350 -3.42 -39.48 -3.62
CA ASP A 350 -2.11 -39.32 -2.97
C ASP A 350 -1.16 -38.32 -3.64
N ILE A 351 -1.06 -38.39 -4.98
CA ILE A 351 -0.13 -37.56 -5.79
C ILE A 351 -0.77 -36.33 -6.43
N LEU A 352 -1.94 -35.89 -5.94
CA LEU A 352 -2.69 -34.77 -6.52
C LEU A 352 -1.95 -33.44 -6.31
N GLU A 353 -1.41 -32.89 -7.40
CA GLU A 353 -0.62 -31.66 -7.46
C GLU A 353 -1.41 -30.43 -7.88
N ALA A 354 -2.39 -30.59 -8.77
CA ALA A 354 -3.18 -29.48 -9.28
C ALA A 354 -4.66 -29.81 -9.31
N VAL A 355 -5.49 -28.88 -8.83
CA VAL A 355 -6.95 -29.01 -8.87
C VAL A 355 -7.56 -27.77 -9.49
N ASN A 356 -8.39 -27.97 -10.51
CA ASN A 356 -9.18 -26.93 -11.15
C ASN A 356 -10.66 -27.15 -10.85
N MET A 357 -11.30 -26.17 -10.20
CA MET A 357 -12.72 -26.23 -9.86
C MET A 357 -13.51 -24.99 -10.28
N LYS A 358 -13.01 -24.16 -11.20
CA LYS A 358 -13.68 -22.89 -11.52
C LYS A 358 -15.15 -23.04 -11.95
N GLU A 359 -15.45 -24.11 -12.68
CA GLU A 359 -16.81 -24.49 -13.14
C GLU A 359 -17.58 -25.36 -12.14
N ALA A 360 -16.99 -25.73 -11.00
CA ALA A 360 -17.67 -26.49 -9.97
C ALA A 360 -18.65 -25.58 -9.21
N ILE A 361 -19.73 -26.16 -8.72
CA ILE A 361 -20.68 -25.52 -7.82
C ILE A 361 -20.62 -26.27 -6.51
N ILE A 362 -20.24 -25.60 -5.44
CA ILE A 362 -20.22 -26.23 -4.12
C ILE A 362 -21.62 -26.15 -3.54
N VAL A 363 -22.19 -27.30 -3.18
CA VAL A 363 -23.45 -27.38 -2.44
C VAL A 363 -23.21 -28.00 -1.07
N LYS A 364 -23.83 -27.46 -0.03
CA LYS A 364 -23.66 -27.94 1.36
C LYS A 364 -22.17 -28.02 1.79
N GLY A 365 -21.42 -26.95 1.55
CA GLY A 365 -20.06 -26.79 2.04
C GLY A 365 -20.08 -26.55 3.56
N GLN A 366 -19.43 -27.42 4.32
CA GLN A 366 -19.32 -27.30 5.78
C GLN A 366 -18.34 -26.20 6.14
N ARG A 367 -18.73 -25.18 6.90
CA ARG A 367 -17.84 -24.04 7.25
C ARG A 367 -16.79 -24.39 8.31
N ASP A 368 -17.19 -25.14 9.33
CA ASP A 368 -16.36 -25.47 10.50
C ASP A 368 -16.69 -26.85 11.11
N ASN A 369 -16.12 -27.16 12.27
CA ASN A 369 -16.25 -28.48 12.92
C ASN A 369 -17.58 -28.67 13.69
N TYR A 370 -18.49 -27.69 13.74
CA TYR A 370 -19.72 -27.74 14.54
C TYR A 370 -20.94 -28.27 13.76
N GLY A 371 -20.78 -28.61 12.48
CA GLY A 371 -21.68 -29.51 11.75
C GLY A 371 -23.05 -28.95 11.32
N GLU A 372 -23.43 -27.73 11.72
CA GLU A 372 -24.73 -27.12 11.37
C GLU A 372 -24.66 -26.07 10.24
N ASP A 373 -23.49 -25.50 9.94
CA ASP A 373 -23.34 -24.49 8.88
C ASP A 373 -22.96 -25.10 7.53
N LEU A 374 -23.91 -25.79 6.90
CA LEU A 374 -23.80 -26.21 5.49
C LEU A 374 -24.33 -25.08 4.60
N ALA A 375 -23.42 -24.42 3.86
CA ALA A 375 -23.78 -23.35 2.93
C ALA A 375 -23.31 -23.67 1.50
N ASP A 376 -24.11 -23.26 0.52
CA ASP A 376 -23.67 -23.33 -0.87
C ASP A 376 -22.56 -22.32 -1.12
N ASN A 377 -21.68 -22.65 -2.07
CA ASN A 377 -20.56 -21.81 -2.51
C ASN A 377 -19.54 -21.46 -1.40
N VAL A 378 -19.34 -22.34 -0.42
CA VAL A 378 -18.28 -22.20 0.58
C VAL A 378 -17.24 -23.30 0.39
N ILE A 379 -15.95 -22.94 0.32
CA ILE A 379 -14.89 -23.96 0.36
C ILE A 379 -14.93 -24.62 1.75
N PRO A 380 -15.07 -25.95 1.84
CA PRO A 380 -15.32 -26.60 3.12
C PRO A 380 -14.17 -26.51 4.14
N TYR A 381 -14.52 -26.64 5.42
CA TYR A 381 -13.63 -26.89 6.55
C TYR A 381 -12.63 -27.98 6.20
N ARG A 382 -11.33 -27.69 6.35
CA ARG A 382 -10.24 -28.64 6.04
C ARG A 382 -10.31 -29.25 4.62
N ALA A 383 -10.89 -28.56 3.64
CA ALA A 383 -11.02 -29.04 2.26
C ALA A 383 -9.77 -29.75 1.71
N PHE A 384 -8.58 -29.15 1.91
CA PHE A 384 -7.27 -29.65 1.51
C PHE A 384 -6.23 -29.56 2.64
N ALA A 385 -6.65 -29.53 3.91
CA ALA A 385 -5.72 -29.40 5.03
C ALA A 385 -4.61 -30.47 4.98
N ASN A 386 -3.35 -30.03 5.12
CA ASN A 386 -2.13 -30.84 5.06
C ASN A 386 -1.90 -31.61 3.75
N LYS A 387 -2.60 -31.25 2.66
CA LYS A 387 -2.36 -31.82 1.33
C LYS A 387 -1.05 -31.28 0.74
N ARG A 388 0.08 -31.79 1.23
CA ARG A 388 1.43 -31.35 0.80
C ARG A 388 1.76 -31.66 -0.64
N SER A 389 1.01 -32.55 -1.29
CA SER A 389 1.13 -32.76 -2.73
C SER A 389 0.49 -31.63 -3.53
N LEU A 390 -0.45 -30.85 -2.99
CA LEU A 390 -1.17 -29.81 -3.73
C LEU A 390 -0.37 -28.52 -3.83
N TYR A 391 0.02 -28.16 -5.06
CA TYR A 391 0.75 -26.93 -5.39
C TYR A 391 -0.14 -25.89 -6.10
N TYR A 392 -1.19 -26.33 -6.78
CA TYR A 392 -2.04 -25.46 -7.60
C TYR A 392 -3.52 -25.69 -7.32
N PHE A 393 -4.25 -24.59 -7.09
CA PHE A 393 -5.69 -24.63 -6.90
C PHE A 393 -6.37 -23.49 -7.65
N SER A 394 -7.35 -23.82 -8.50
CA SER A 394 -8.23 -22.82 -9.10
C SER A 394 -9.60 -22.89 -8.44
N PHE A 395 -9.94 -21.82 -7.72
CA PHE A 395 -11.17 -21.70 -6.95
C PHE A 395 -12.42 -21.68 -7.83
N PRO A 396 -13.54 -22.29 -7.40
CA PRO A 396 -14.83 -22.12 -8.06
C PRO A 396 -15.24 -20.65 -8.14
N ASP A 397 -15.80 -20.23 -9.28
CA ASP A 397 -16.04 -18.81 -9.55
C ASP A 397 -17.07 -18.16 -8.63
N ARG A 398 -17.97 -18.97 -8.06
CA ARG A 398 -19.13 -18.50 -7.30
C ARG A 398 -18.91 -18.50 -5.80
N ILE A 399 -17.71 -18.82 -5.32
CA ILE A 399 -17.49 -18.96 -3.88
C ILE A 399 -17.62 -17.63 -3.15
N THR A 400 -18.26 -17.66 -1.99
CA THR A 400 -18.44 -16.50 -1.12
C THR A 400 -17.53 -16.55 0.10
N GLU A 401 -16.90 -17.69 0.38
CA GLU A 401 -16.10 -17.89 1.58
C GLU A 401 -15.06 -19.01 1.40
N VAL A 402 -13.90 -18.83 2.04
CA VAL A 402 -12.91 -19.89 2.24
C VAL A 402 -13.01 -20.39 3.68
N GLY A 403 -13.46 -21.63 3.88
CA GLY A 403 -13.75 -22.18 5.20
C GLY A 403 -12.52 -22.47 6.08
N THR A 404 -12.79 -22.78 7.34
CA THR A 404 -11.77 -22.90 8.38
C THR A 404 -10.75 -23.98 8.03
N ARG A 405 -9.45 -23.64 8.10
CA ARG A 405 -8.32 -24.53 7.76
C ARG A 405 -8.38 -25.15 6.35
N ALA A 406 -9.11 -24.55 5.41
CA ALA A 406 -9.34 -25.14 4.08
C ALA A 406 -8.04 -25.55 3.36
N PHE A 407 -6.99 -24.73 3.41
CA PHE A 407 -5.70 -24.95 2.75
C PHE A 407 -4.52 -24.93 3.73
N ASN A 408 -4.78 -25.03 5.02
CA ASN A 408 -3.74 -25.07 6.07
C ASN A 408 -2.68 -26.14 5.78
N GLY A 409 -1.40 -25.76 5.76
CA GLY A 409 -0.27 -26.68 5.59
C GLY A 409 -0.22 -27.37 4.22
N THR A 410 -0.84 -26.78 3.20
CA THR A 410 -0.66 -27.19 1.79
C THR A 410 0.67 -26.67 1.22
N SER A 411 1.01 -27.10 0.01
CA SER A 411 2.19 -26.61 -0.72
C SER A 411 1.83 -25.58 -1.79
N LEU A 412 0.66 -24.93 -1.68
CA LEU A 412 0.27 -23.88 -2.61
C LEU A 412 1.33 -22.78 -2.63
N SER A 413 1.81 -22.44 -3.81
CA SER A 413 2.89 -21.48 -4.00
C SER A 413 2.56 -20.47 -5.10
N GLY A 414 3.35 -19.41 -5.18
CA GLY A 414 3.09 -18.31 -6.10
C GLY A 414 2.01 -17.36 -5.59
N THR A 415 1.34 -16.67 -6.52
CA THR A 415 0.29 -15.69 -6.19
C THR A 415 -1.04 -16.38 -5.92
N LEU A 416 -1.62 -16.12 -4.76
CA LEU A 416 -2.98 -16.53 -4.42
C LEU A 416 -4.00 -15.53 -4.98
N ILE A 417 -4.81 -15.97 -5.94
CA ILE A 417 -5.89 -15.17 -6.54
C ILE A 417 -7.23 -15.70 -6.03
N LEU A 418 -7.93 -14.87 -5.25
CA LEU A 418 -9.22 -15.20 -4.68
C LEU A 418 -10.36 -14.56 -5.50
N PRO A 419 -11.45 -15.30 -5.80
CA PRO A 419 -12.62 -14.75 -6.49
C PRO A 419 -13.23 -13.52 -5.80
N ASP A 420 -13.67 -12.53 -6.59
CA ASP A 420 -14.18 -11.23 -6.12
C ASP A 420 -15.44 -11.30 -5.25
N ASP A 421 -16.22 -12.38 -5.35
CA ASP A 421 -17.46 -12.58 -4.58
C ASP A 421 -17.21 -13.09 -3.14
N ILE A 422 -15.96 -13.38 -2.78
CA ILE A 422 -15.60 -13.77 -1.41
C ILE A 422 -15.79 -12.59 -0.45
N LYS A 423 -16.51 -12.86 0.63
CA LYS A 423 -16.75 -11.92 1.74
C LYS A 423 -15.92 -12.23 2.98
N MET A 424 -15.50 -13.47 3.15
CA MET A 424 -14.80 -13.92 4.35
C MET A 424 -13.71 -14.94 4.03
N ILE A 425 -12.56 -14.78 4.69
CA ILE A 425 -11.49 -15.78 4.74
C ILE A 425 -11.42 -16.27 6.19
N ALA A 426 -11.85 -17.51 6.42
CA ALA A 426 -12.07 -18.04 7.77
C ALA A 426 -10.77 -18.43 8.50
N GLU A 427 -10.93 -18.86 9.76
CA GLU A 427 -9.83 -19.16 10.68
C GLU A 427 -8.83 -20.14 10.05
N CYS A 428 -7.54 -19.79 10.12
CA CYS A 428 -6.43 -20.62 9.63
C CYS A 428 -6.57 -21.08 8.16
N ALA A 429 -7.39 -20.42 7.33
CA ALA A 429 -7.69 -20.87 5.96
C ALA A 429 -6.44 -21.22 5.14
N PHE A 430 -5.38 -20.41 5.26
CA PHE A 430 -4.09 -20.58 4.59
C PHE A 430 -2.92 -20.67 5.57
N TYR A 431 -3.14 -21.02 6.84
CA TYR A 431 -2.07 -21.09 7.84
C TYR A 431 -0.89 -21.96 7.36
N SER A 432 0.34 -21.43 7.45
CA SER A 432 1.59 -22.06 7.01
C SER A 432 1.60 -22.53 5.56
N THR A 433 1.00 -21.77 4.66
CA THR A 433 0.99 -22.06 3.22
C THR A 433 2.10 -21.25 2.51
N PRO A 434 2.91 -21.84 1.62
CA PRO A 434 4.05 -21.17 1.00
C PRO A 434 3.69 -20.24 -0.18
N ILE A 435 2.57 -19.52 -0.07
CA ILE A 435 2.18 -18.48 -1.04
C ILE A 435 3.14 -17.30 -0.96
N SER A 436 3.47 -16.70 -2.10
CA SER A 436 4.43 -15.60 -2.19
C SER A 436 3.79 -14.22 -2.36
N ALA A 437 2.57 -14.17 -2.89
CA ALA A 437 1.78 -12.96 -3.08
C ALA A 437 0.28 -13.27 -2.94
N ILE A 438 -0.53 -12.23 -2.73
CA ILE A 438 -1.97 -12.32 -2.52
C ILE A 438 -2.68 -11.17 -3.25
N SER A 439 -3.77 -11.49 -3.93
CA SER A 439 -4.76 -10.53 -4.41
C SER A 439 -6.05 -10.71 -3.62
N LEU A 440 -6.38 -9.74 -2.77
CA LEU A 440 -7.58 -9.80 -1.94
C LEU A 440 -8.85 -9.45 -2.76
N PRO A 441 -10.00 -10.12 -2.52
CA PRO A 441 -11.27 -9.84 -3.19
C PRO A 441 -11.80 -8.43 -2.90
N ASN A 442 -12.42 -7.80 -3.90
CA ASN A 442 -12.98 -6.45 -3.75
C ASN A 442 -14.20 -6.35 -2.82
N LYS A 443 -14.90 -7.46 -2.54
CA LYS A 443 -16.06 -7.52 -1.63
C LYS A 443 -15.71 -8.11 -0.26
N LEU A 444 -14.42 -8.30 0.03
CA LEU A 444 -13.98 -8.91 1.28
C LEU A 444 -14.34 -8.01 2.47
N GLU A 445 -15.05 -8.58 3.44
CA GLU A 445 -15.49 -7.89 4.65
C GLU A 445 -14.67 -8.31 5.88
N SER A 446 -14.18 -9.55 5.94
CA SER A 446 -13.35 -10.02 7.06
C SER A 446 -12.25 -11.03 6.68
N ILE A 447 -11.13 -10.91 7.39
CA ILE A 447 -10.05 -11.89 7.44
C ILE A 447 -9.97 -12.38 8.89
N GLU A 448 -10.23 -13.66 9.13
CA GLU A 448 -10.35 -14.20 10.48
C GLU A 448 -9.01 -14.67 11.07
N VAL A 449 -9.08 -15.15 12.32
CA VAL A 449 -7.93 -15.54 13.14
C VAL A 449 -6.95 -16.44 12.39
N SER A 450 -5.68 -16.05 12.39
CA SER A 450 -4.56 -16.80 11.81
C SER A 450 -4.75 -17.19 10.33
N ALA A 451 -5.63 -16.53 9.57
CA ALA A 451 -5.95 -16.89 8.19
C ALA A 451 -4.71 -17.08 7.30
N PHE A 452 -3.70 -16.22 7.45
CA PHE A 452 -2.41 -16.28 6.75
C PHE A 452 -1.20 -16.41 7.69
N GLN A 453 -1.41 -16.82 8.94
CA GLN A 453 -0.30 -16.96 9.89
C GLN A 453 0.76 -17.95 9.37
N GLY A 454 2.03 -17.59 9.48
CA GLY A 454 3.15 -18.43 9.06
C GLY A 454 3.29 -18.57 7.53
N CYS A 455 2.59 -17.75 6.73
CA CYS A 455 2.84 -17.64 5.29
C CYS A 455 4.17 -16.89 5.05
N ASN A 456 5.28 -17.53 5.40
CA ASN A 456 6.61 -16.92 5.51
C ASN A 456 7.26 -16.50 4.18
N TYR A 457 6.60 -16.79 3.05
CA TYR A 457 6.99 -16.34 1.71
C TYR A 457 6.13 -15.19 1.20
N LEU A 458 5.05 -14.84 1.90
CA LEU A 458 4.13 -13.78 1.54
C LEU A 458 4.83 -12.43 1.73
N THR A 459 5.13 -11.75 0.62
CA THR A 459 5.98 -10.56 0.55
C THR A 459 5.35 -9.47 -0.32
N GLY A 460 6.03 -8.32 -0.46
CA GLY A 460 5.54 -7.17 -1.21
C GLY A 460 4.69 -6.25 -0.34
N THR A 461 3.94 -5.35 -0.95
CA THR A 461 2.97 -4.50 -0.24
C THR A 461 1.63 -5.21 -0.08
N LEU A 462 0.92 -4.85 0.98
CA LEU A 462 -0.41 -5.38 1.29
C LEU A 462 -1.48 -4.38 0.88
N ALA A 463 -2.21 -4.70 -0.20
CA ALA A 463 -3.38 -3.94 -0.62
C ALA A 463 -4.64 -4.48 0.08
N LEU A 464 -5.25 -3.66 0.95
CA LEU A 464 -6.49 -3.99 1.65
C LEU A 464 -7.71 -3.40 0.91
N PRO A 465 -8.79 -4.17 0.68
CA PRO A 465 -9.97 -3.65 -0.01
C PRO A 465 -10.76 -2.68 0.87
N HIS A 466 -11.36 -1.67 0.25
CA HIS A 466 -12.14 -0.61 0.92
C HIS A 466 -13.43 -1.08 1.61
N THR A 467 -13.79 -2.36 1.46
CA THR A 467 -14.94 -2.99 2.13
C THR A 467 -14.55 -3.71 3.43
N LEU A 468 -13.25 -3.85 3.70
CA LEU A 468 -12.74 -4.66 4.81
C LEU A 468 -13.07 -4.00 6.16
N LYS A 469 -13.73 -4.75 7.04
CA LYS A 469 -14.15 -4.28 8.37
C LYS A 469 -13.32 -4.87 9.50
N LYS A 470 -12.79 -6.09 9.31
CA LYS A 470 -12.10 -6.85 10.36
C LYS A 470 -10.86 -7.56 9.86
N ILE A 471 -9.78 -7.47 10.65
CA ILE A 471 -8.60 -8.34 10.56
C ILE A 471 -8.41 -9.05 11.90
N GLY A 472 -8.43 -10.38 11.87
CA GLY A 472 -8.43 -11.23 13.06
C GLY A 472 -7.04 -11.41 13.68
N ARG A 473 -7.04 -11.97 14.90
CA ARG A 473 -5.84 -12.21 15.69
C ARG A 473 -4.83 -13.04 14.88
N LEU A 474 -3.56 -12.65 14.88
CA LEU A 474 -2.48 -13.33 14.16
C LEU A 474 -2.68 -13.45 12.62
N ALA A 475 -3.66 -12.77 12.02
CA ALA A 475 -4.06 -13.01 10.63
C ALA A 475 -2.90 -13.01 9.63
N PHE A 476 -1.93 -12.09 9.78
CA PHE A 476 -0.75 -11.97 8.92
C PHE A 476 0.59 -12.16 9.67
N CYS A 477 0.56 -12.60 10.93
CA CYS A 477 1.77 -12.86 11.71
C CYS A 477 2.68 -13.87 10.99
N GLY A 478 3.96 -13.55 10.82
CA GLY A 478 4.93 -14.35 10.04
C GLY A 478 5.01 -14.00 8.55
N SER A 479 4.07 -13.19 8.04
CA SER A 479 4.18 -12.64 6.69
C SER A 479 5.29 -11.60 6.64
N LYS A 480 5.89 -11.43 5.46
CA LYS A 480 7.03 -10.53 5.19
C LYS A 480 6.62 -9.37 4.30
N PHE A 481 5.42 -8.83 4.52
CA PHE A 481 5.00 -7.62 3.82
C PHE A 481 5.94 -6.46 4.16
N THR A 482 6.14 -5.58 3.17
CA THR A 482 7.01 -4.41 3.21
C THR A 482 6.27 -3.19 2.68
N GLY A 483 6.88 -2.00 2.74
CA GLY A 483 6.29 -0.77 2.21
C GLY A 483 5.21 -0.20 3.13
N ASN A 484 4.47 0.80 2.63
CA ASN A 484 3.47 1.49 3.43
C ASN A 484 2.22 0.62 3.63
N LEU A 485 1.68 0.61 4.85
CA LEU A 485 0.41 -0.04 5.15
C LEU A 485 -0.72 1.00 5.10
N VAL A 486 -1.63 0.86 4.14
CA VAL A 486 -2.84 1.70 4.05
C VAL A 486 -4.02 0.94 4.63
N LEU A 487 -4.52 1.40 5.78
CA LEU A 487 -5.72 0.87 6.41
C LEU A 487 -6.95 1.56 5.80
N PRO A 488 -7.98 0.82 5.32
CA PRO A 488 -9.17 1.42 4.74
C PRO A 488 -10.08 2.05 5.81
N GLU A 489 -10.79 3.14 5.47
CA GLU A 489 -11.75 3.82 6.37
C GLU A 489 -12.94 2.96 6.80
N SER A 490 -13.18 1.84 6.12
CA SER A 490 -14.17 0.85 6.53
C SER A 490 -13.74 0.01 7.73
N LEU A 491 -12.45 -0.02 8.06
CA LEU A 491 -11.88 -0.93 9.03
C LEU A 491 -12.27 -0.52 10.46
N GLU A 492 -12.93 -1.43 11.17
CA GLU A 492 -13.46 -1.20 12.51
C GLU A 492 -12.56 -1.81 13.58
N ILE A 493 -11.90 -2.94 13.27
CA ILE A 493 -11.06 -3.66 14.21
C ILE A 493 -9.91 -4.41 13.53
N ILE A 494 -8.74 -4.33 14.16
CA ILE A 494 -7.61 -5.22 13.94
C ILE A 494 -7.29 -5.86 15.28
N GLU A 495 -7.36 -7.18 15.36
CA GLU A 495 -7.15 -7.92 16.60
C GLU A 495 -5.67 -8.18 16.89
N ASP A 496 -5.40 -8.74 18.08
CA ASP A 496 -4.05 -8.88 18.63
C ASP A 496 -3.06 -9.62 17.69
N TRP A 497 -1.80 -9.19 17.67
CA TRP A 497 -0.74 -9.77 16.82
C TRP A 497 -1.05 -9.85 15.32
N ALA A 498 -2.07 -9.17 14.78
CA ALA A 498 -2.44 -9.33 13.37
C ALA A 498 -1.25 -9.15 12.41
N PHE A 499 -0.36 -8.20 12.71
CA PHE A 499 0.85 -7.92 11.94
C PHE A 499 2.15 -8.04 12.74
N GLY A 500 2.06 -8.03 14.08
CA GLY A 500 3.22 -8.05 14.97
C GLY A 500 3.90 -9.41 15.11
N GLU A 501 5.06 -9.40 15.74
CA GLU A 501 5.84 -10.59 16.08
C GLU A 501 5.15 -11.41 17.16
N SER A 502 5.16 -12.73 17.01
CA SER A 502 4.81 -13.68 18.06
C SER A 502 6.05 -14.46 18.47
N GLY A 503 5.97 -15.26 19.54
CA GLY A 503 7.11 -16.09 19.96
C GLY A 503 7.61 -17.11 18.94
N ILE A 504 6.94 -17.26 17.78
CA ILE A 504 7.28 -18.21 16.71
C ILE A 504 7.48 -17.50 15.38
N ASP A 505 6.66 -16.48 15.09
CA ASP A 505 6.56 -15.83 13.78
C ASP A 505 6.99 -14.36 13.85
N LYS A 506 7.79 -13.90 12.88
CA LYS A 506 8.26 -12.51 12.83
C LYS A 506 7.15 -11.52 12.45
N ALA A 507 7.32 -10.27 12.85
CA ALA A 507 6.45 -9.17 12.43
C ALA A 507 6.53 -8.90 10.92
N CYS A 508 5.47 -8.30 10.38
CA CYS A 508 5.51 -7.67 9.06
C CYS A 508 6.48 -6.49 9.06
N ALA A 509 7.22 -6.30 7.98
CA ALA A 509 8.25 -5.28 7.84
C ALA A 509 7.71 -4.01 7.13
N PHE A 510 6.50 -3.58 7.49
CA PHE A 510 5.93 -2.32 6.99
C PHE A 510 6.81 -1.13 7.35
N THR A 511 6.86 -0.12 6.49
CA THR A 511 7.66 1.10 6.62
C THR A 511 6.78 2.34 6.48
N GLY A 512 7.35 3.53 6.70
CA GLY A 512 6.65 4.80 6.46
C GLY A 512 5.63 5.16 7.53
N ASP A 513 4.65 5.98 7.15
CA ASP A 513 3.61 6.49 8.04
C ASP A 513 2.51 5.45 8.30
N LEU A 514 1.85 5.56 9.45
CA LEU A 514 0.65 4.78 9.77
C LEU A 514 -0.46 5.70 10.24
N ILE A 515 -1.62 5.59 9.58
CA ILE A 515 -2.85 6.29 9.93
C ILE A 515 -3.87 5.27 10.42
N ILE A 516 -4.32 5.42 11.67
CA ILE A 516 -5.39 4.60 12.26
C ILE A 516 -6.75 5.15 11.81
N PRO A 517 -7.62 4.38 11.12
CA PRO A 517 -8.90 4.88 10.62
C PRO A 517 -9.85 5.41 11.70
N ASP A 518 -10.73 6.36 11.36
CA ASP A 518 -11.62 7.04 12.31
C ASP A 518 -12.56 6.11 13.08
N LYS A 519 -12.96 4.99 12.47
CA LYS A 519 -13.84 3.99 13.08
C LYS A 519 -13.15 3.12 14.12
N MET A 520 -11.82 3.09 14.12
CA MET A 520 -11.03 2.25 15.00
C MET A 520 -10.79 2.96 16.34
N THR A 521 -11.73 2.78 17.26
CA THR A 521 -11.70 3.44 18.58
C THR A 521 -10.78 2.74 19.60
N GLN A 522 -10.24 1.56 19.26
CA GLN A 522 -9.36 0.76 20.13
C GLN A 522 -8.24 0.13 19.31
N ILE A 523 -7.04 0.12 19.89
CA ILE A 523 -5.87 -0.56 19.32
C ILE A 523 -5.58 -1.80 20.15
N SER A 524 -5.61 -2.96 19.51
CA SER A 524 -5.37 -4.26 20.15
C SER A 524 -3.94 -4.47 20.64
N ALA A 525 -3.75 -5.44 21.52
CA ALA A 525 -2.44 -5.75 22.08
C ALA A 525 -1.51 -6.33 21.00
N ARG A 526 -0.25 -5.87 20.97
CA ARG A 526 0.82 -6.35 20.07
C ARG A 526 0.46 -6.35 18.59
N VAL A 527 -0.53 -5.56 18.17
CA VAL A 527 -1.05 -5.57 16.79
C VAL A 527 0.04 -5.26 15.75
N PHE A 528 0.96 -4.35 16.07
CA PHE A 528 2.12 -3.96 15.25
C PHE A 528 3.46 -4.19 15.98
N TYR A 529 3.49 -5.02 17.02
CA TYR A 529 4.72 -5.27 17.80
C TYR A 529 5.88 -5.72 16.90
N GLY A 530 7.00 -5.00 16.93
CA GLY A 530 8.19 -5.28 16.12
C GLY A 530 8.08 -4.94 14.63
N CYS A 531 7.00 -4.29 14.18
CA CYS A 531 6.91 -3.81 12.79
C CYS A 531 7.94 -2.72 12.51
N SER A 532 8.45 -2.65 11.28
CA SER A 532 9.58 -1.78 10.90
C SER A 532 9.18 -0.36 10.48
N PHE A 533 8.10 0.20 11.03
CA PHE A 533 7.64 1.54 10.68
C PHE A 533 8.74 2.58 10.91
N THR A 534 8.77 3.63 10.10
CA THR A 534 9.83 4.67 10.14
C THR A 534 9.31 6.10 10.07
N GLY A 535 8.01 6.27 9.82
CA GLY A 535 7.38 7.57 9.62
C GLY A 535 6.66 8.10 10.86
N LYS A 536 5.56 8.81 10.61
CA LYS A 536 4.66 9.34 11.64
C LYS A 536 3.56 8.35 11.99
N LEU A 537 3.09 8.42 13.23
CA LEU A 537 1.93 7.68 13.72
C LEU A 537 0.77 8.65 13.99
N LEU A 538 -0.36 8.43 13.32
CA LEU A 538 -1.59 9.22 13.45
C LEU A 538 -2.69 8.34 14.04
N LEU A 539 -3.07 8.62 15.29
CA LEU A 539 -4.00 7.79 16.09
C LEU A 539 -5.48 8.17 15.93
N ASN A 540 -5.82 9.27 15.26
CA ASN A 540 -7.20 9.76 15.03
C ASN A 540 -8.09 9.71 16.30
N ASN A 541 -9.15 8.89 16.34
CA ASN A 541 -10.15 8.89 17.44
C ASN A 541 -9.97 7.76 18.47
N VAL A 542 -8.75 7.25 18.64
CA VAL A 542 -8.46 6.12 19.52
C VAL A 542 -8.68 6.46 21.01
N SER A 543 -9.51 5.65 21.68
CA SER A 543 -9.86 5.82 23.10
C SER A 543 -9.04 4.96 24.06
N SER A 544 -8.39 3.90 23.57
CA SER A 544 -7.56 2.98 24.35
C SER A 544 -6.52 2.30 23.47
N ILE A 545 -5.31 2.13 24.01
CA ILE A 545 -4.15 1.56 23.32
C ILE A 545 -3.66 0.34 24.09
N GLY A 546 -3.66 -0.82 23.44
CA GLY A 546 -3.30 -2.10 24.03
C GLY A 546 -1.82 -2.25 24.38
N GLU A 547 -1.55 -3.27 25.20
CA GLU A 547 -0.20 -3.68 25.59
C GLU A 547 0.70 -3.95 24.36
N LEU A 548 1.89 -3.35 24.35
CA LEU A 548 2.93 -3.50 23.33
C LEU A 548 2.44 -3.25 21.89
N ALA A 549 1.36 -2.48 21.70
CA ALA A 549 0.72 -2.29 20.40
C ALA A 549 1.70 -1.85 19.30
N PHE A 550 2.63 -0.95 19.63
CA PHE A 550 3.66 -0.41 18.74
C PHE A 550 5.08 -0.60 19.30
N ASP A 551 5.28 -1.51 20.25
CA ASP A 551 6.62 -1.72 20.84
C ASP A 551 7.62 -2.09 19.73
N SER A 552 8.79 -1.45 19.78
CA SER A 552 9.88 -1.58 18.82
C SER A 552 9.52 -1.21 17.37
N CYS A 553 8.53 -0.33 17.16
CA CYS A 553 8.25 0.28 15.84
C CYS A 553 9.05 1.57 15.67
N GLY A 554 9.89 1.72 14.65
CA GLY A 554 10.78 2.90 14.47
C GLY A 554 10.12 4.25 14.11
N PHE A 555 8.92 4.55 14.61
CA PHE A 555 8.24 5.82 14.41
C PHE A 555 9.05 7.02 14.94
N GLY A 556 9.02 8.13 14.20
CA GLY A 556 9.72 9.36 14.58
C GLY A 556 8.78 10.56 14.72
N GLY A 557 9.35 11.68 15.16
CA GLY A 557 8.63 12.96 15.24
C GLY A 557 7.79 13.09 16.50
N GLU A 558 6.72 13.87 16.41
CA GLU A 558 5.79 14.12 17.52
C GLU A 558 4.67 13.07 17.51
N LEU A 559 4.38 12.52 18.70
CA LEU A 559 3.23 11.66 18.93
C LEU A 559 2.10 12.47 19.60
N GLU A 560 0.99 12.64 18.91
CA GLU A 560 -0.24 13.20 19.50
C GLU A 560 -1.15 12.05 19.95
N ILE A 561 -1.33 11.91 21.27
CA ILE A 561 -2.34 11.01 21.82
C ILE A 561 -3.68 11.75 21.83
N PRO A 562 -4.74 11.21 21.20
CA PRO A 562 -5.96 11.96 20.95
C PRO A 562 -6.80 12.19 22.21
N GLU A 563 -7.50 13.32 22.24
CA GLU A 563 -8.46 13.62 23.31
C GLU A 563 -9.58 12.57 23.36
N GLY A 564 -9.90 12.13 24.59
CA GLY A 564 -10.78 10.98 24.84
C GLY A 564 -10.03 9.68 25.09
N CYS A 565 -8.73 9.59 24.79
CA CYS A 565 -7.89 8.45 25.19
C CYS A 565 -7.79 8.38 26.72
N LYS A 566 -8.13 7.22 27.29
CA LYS A 566 -8.17 7.03 28.76
C LYS A 566 -6.99 6.25 29.31
N GLU A 567 -6.41 5.37 28.51
CA GLU A 567 -5.41 4.40 28.93
C GLU A 567 -4.39 4.13 27.82
N ILE A 568 -3.12 4.10 28.22
CA ILE A 568 -2.01 3.61 27.41
C ILE A 568 -1.48 2.33 28.08
N GLY A 569 -1.58 1.21 27.37
CA GLY A 569 -1.18 -0.11 27.85
C GLY A 569 0.33 -0.27 28.09
N MET A 570 0.69 -1.35 28.77
CA MET A 570 2.10 -1.68 29.08
C MET A 570 2.95 -1.71 27.80
N GLY A 571 4.02 -0.92 27.78
CA GLY A 571 5.00 -0.83 26.70
C GLY A 571 4.44 -0.44 25.33
N ALA A 572 3.24 0.16 25.27
CA ALA A 572 2.55 0.47 24.01
C ALA A 572 3.41 1.17 22.97
N PHE A 573 4.32 2.07 23.38
CA PHE A 573 5.23 2.84 22.54
C PHE A 573 6.71 2.64 22.92
N SER A 574 7.05 1.53 23.57
CA SER A 574 8.44 1.24 23.93
C SER A 574 9.31 1.19 22.67
N GLY A 575 10.46 1.85 22.70
CA GLY A 575 11.45 1.83 21.62
C GLY A 575 10.99 2.42 20.29
N CYS A 576 10.00 3.34 20.29
CA CYS A 576 9.47 3.87 19.04
C CYS A 576 10.41 4.87 18.35
N GLY A 577 10.97 5.82 19.11
CA GLY A 577 11.83 6.88 18.57
C GLY A 577 11.16 8.26 18.53
N PHE A 578 10.04 8.44 19.23
CA PHE A 578 9.35 9.72 19.30
C PHE A 578 10.24 10.79 19.95
N SER A 579 10.17 11.98 19.36
CA SER A 579 10.91 13.18 19.77
C SER A 579 10.11 14.11 20.69
N ASN A 580 8.78 13.98 20.65
CA ASN A 580 7.84 14.66 21.54
C ASN A 580 6.59 13.78 21.74
N VAL A 581 5.89 13.98 22.86
CA VAL A 581 4.58 13.38 23.12
C VAL A 581 3.61 14.41 23.68
N ILE A 582 2.47 14.58 23.03
CA ILE A 582 1.35 15.39 23.52
C ILE A 582 0.37 14.45 24.21
N ILE A 583 0.21 14.64 25.52
CA ILE A 583 -0.64 13.79 26.36
C ILE A 583 -1.97 14.52 26.63
N PRO A 584 -3.14 13.91 26.33
CA PRO A 584 -4.44 14.55 26.42
C PRO A 584 -4.92 14.67 27.87
N SER A 585 -5.77 15.66 28.12
CA SER A 585 -6.37 15.90 29.44
C SER A 585 -7.25 14.74 29.93
N SER A 586 -7.77 13.92 29.01
CA SER A 586 -8.60 12.75 29.32
C SER A 586 -7.84 11.57 29.93
N LEU A 587 -6.51 11.50 29.78
CA LEU A 587 -5.73 10.31 30.14
C LEU A 587 -5.72 10.06 31.66
N LYS A 588 -5.96 8.81 32.06
CA LYS A 588 -6.02 8.39 33.47
C LYS A 588 -4.89 7.48 33.90
N MET A 589 -4.29 6.75 32.96
CA MET A 589 -3.28 5.75 33.25
C MET A 589 -2.22 5.69 32.14
N ILE A 590 -0.94 5.66 32.57
CA ILE A 590 0.22 5.32 31.75
C ILE A 590 0.76 3.99 32.27
N GLY A 591 0.68 2.95 31.45
CA GLY A 591 1.12 1.60 31.79
C GLY A 591 2.63 1.47 31.96
N ASP A 592 3.04 0.31 32.49
CA ASP A 592 4.46 -0.02 32.69
C ASP A 592 5.24 0.05 31.36
N GLY A 593 6.39 0.70 31.34
CA GLY A 593 7.25 0.79 30.14
C GLY A 593 6.65 1.54 28.95
N ALA A 594 5.49 2.21 29.09
CA ALA A 594 4.70 2.74 27.97
C ALA A 594 5.51 3.55 26.94
N PHE A 595 6.47 4.36 27.40
CA PHE A 595 7.35 5.18 26.56
C PHE A 595 8.83 4.83 26.74
N GLU A 596 9.17 3.66 27.29
CA GLU A 596 10.57 3.26 27.54
C GLU A 596 11.42 3.42 26.26
N ASN A 597 12.65 3.95 26.39
CA ASN A 597 13.60 4.17 25.29
C ASN A 597 13.13 5.12 24.16
N ASN A 598 12.38 6.20 24.45
CA ASN A 598 12.07 7.26 23.47
C ASN A 598 12.94 8.53 23.65
N ASP A 599 13.15 9.29 22.57
CA ASP A 599 13.97 10.51 22.56
C ASP A 599 13.14 11.79 22.80
N LEU A 600 12.38 11.83 23.91
CA LEU A 600 11.41 12.89 24.24
C LEU A 600 12.05 14.24 24.65
N SER A 601 12.93 14.77 23.80
CA SER A 601 13.82 15.90 24.09
C SER A 601 13.32 17.26 23.60
N LEU A 602 12.34 17.30 22.69
CA LEU A 602 11.92 18.54 22.04
C LEU A 602 11.03 19.44 22.89
N SER A 603 10.30 18.90 23.86
CA SER A 603 9.38 19.69 24.68
C SER A 603 9.18 19.10 26.08
N PRO A 604 8.76 19.94 27.05
CA PRO A 604 8.36 19.47 28.37
C PRO A 604 7.27 18.40 28.29
N VAL A 605 7.44 17.30 29.03
CA VAL A 605 6.35 16.34 29.22
C VAL A 605 5.45 16.84 30.33
N VAL A 606 4.25 17.26 29.96
CA VAL A 606 3.20 17.69 30.89
C VAL A 606 2.24 16.53 31.11
N LEU A 607 2.27 15.95 32.31
CA LEU A 607 1.33 14.89 32.66
C LEU A 607 -0.04 15.50 33.03
N PRO A 608 -1.15 14.99 32.48
CA PRO A 608 -2.44 15.67 32.53
C PRO A 608 -3.11 15.59 33.91
N MET A 609 -3.93 16.60 34.20
CA MET A 609 -4.78 16.63 35.37
C MET A 609 -5.73 15.42 35.41
N GLY A 610 -5.75 14.72 36.54
CA GLY A 610 -6.53 13.48 36.70
C GLY A 610 -5.76 12.19 36.40
N LEU A 611 -4.47 12.27 36.00
CA LEU A 611 -3.57 11.13 36.03
C LEU A 611 -3.31 10.73 37.49
N VAL A 612 -3.49 9.43 37.80
CA VAL A 612 -3.40 8.91 39.17
C VAL A 612 -2.05 8.22 39.43
N SER A 613 -1.45 7.63 38.41
CA SER A 613 -0.20 6.87 38.53
C SER A 613 0.62 6.88 37.25
N VAL A 614 1.94 6.84 37.42
CA VAL A 614 2.92 6.54 36.35
C VAL A 614 3.44 5.12 36.58
N GLY A 615 3.28 4.25 35.58
CA GLY A 615 3.71 2.85 35.64
C GLY A 615 5.21 2.65 35.84
N SER A 616 5.61 1.43 36.21
CA SER A 616 7.02 1.06 36.34
C SER A 616 7.72 1.19 35.00
N ARG A 617 8.92 1.78 34.96
CA ARG A 617 9.71 2.03 33.73
C ARG A 617 9.03 2.88 32.66
N ALA A 618 7.90 3.54 32.94
CA ALA A 618 7.09 4.24 31.94
C ALA A 618 7.89 5.18 31.03
N PHE A 619 8.88 5.89 31.58
CA PHE A 619 9.80 6.78 30.87
C PHE A 619 11.27 6.39 31.07
N LYS A 620 11.56 5.11 31.33
CA LYS A 620 12.93 4.64 31.51
C LYS A 620 13.75 4.89 30.24
N ASN A 621 14.98 5.35 30.40
CA ASN A 621 15.91 5.73 29.33
C ASN A 621 15.32 6.77 28.35
N CYS A 622 14.34 7.58 28.77
CA CYS A 622 13.85 8.67 27.94
C CYS A 622 14.76 9.90 28.01
N ASN A 623 14.86 10.63 26.90
CA ASN A 623 15.62 11.87 26.85
C ASN A 623 14.79 13.10 27.27
N LEU A 624 14.23 13.07 28.48
CA LEU A 624 13.39 14.16 29.00
C LEU A 624 14.24 15.33 29.50
N THR A 625 13.88 16.57 29.15
CA THR A 625 14.51 17.79 29.70
C THR A 625 13.77 18.31 30.94
N SER A 626 12.44 18.22 30.92
CA SER A 626 11.57 18.64 32.03
C SER A 626 10.31 17.78 32.11
N VAL A 627 9.79 17.59 33.32
CA VAL A 627 8.50 16.92 33.55
C VAL A 627 7.65 17.72 34.54
N SER A 628 6.37 17.92 34.19
CA SER A 628 5.36 18.48 35.11
C SER A 628 4.42 17.37 35.57
N LEU A 629 4.33 17.19 36.88
CA LEU A 629 3.55 16.13 37.53
C LEU A 629 2.28 16.75 38.16
N PRO A 630 1.08 16.23 37.85
CA PRO A 630 -0.18 16.87 38.21
C PRO A 630 -0.49 16.69 39.69
N SER A 631 -1.37 17.56 40.21
CA SER A 631 -1.78 17.54 41.61
C SER A 631 -2.52 16.26 42.05
N THR A 632 -3.04 15.48 41.11
CA THR A 632 -3.77 14.22 41.35
C THR A 632 -2.89 12.98 41.40
N LEU A 633 -1.59 13.11 41.14
CA LEU A 633 -0.67 11.98 41.06
C LEU A 633 -0.43 11.38 42.46
N ASN A 634 -0.64 10.06 42.60
CA ASN A 634 -0.46 9.36 43.87
C ASN A 634 0.81 8.52 43.92
N VAL A 635 1.22 7.93 42.79
CA VAL A 635 2.31 6.95 42.74
C VAL A 635 3.17 7.13 41.49
N ILE A 636 4.50 7.05 41.70
CA ILE A 636 5.51 6.95 40.64
C ILE A 636 6.14 5.55 40.76
N GLY A 637 5.95 4.72 39.73
CA GLY A 637 6.35 3.31 39.71
C GLY A 637 7.86 3.06 39.74
N ASN A 638 8.24 1.79 39.90
CA ASN A 638 9.66 1.40 39.98
C ASN A 638 10.39 1.80 38.70
N ASP A 639 11.59 2.37 38.81
CA ASP A 639 12.40 2.80 37.67
C ASP A 639 11.68 3.75 36.66
N ALA A 640 10.57 4.41 37.04
CA ALA A 640 9.69 5.15 36.10
C ALA A 640 10.42 6.19 35.23
N PHE A 641 11.34 6.97 35.79
CA PHE A 641 12.19 7.96 35.12
C PHE A 641 13.67 7.57 35.19
N LYS A 642 13.96 6.27 35.32
CA LYS A 642 15.34 5.78 35.40
C LYS A 642 16.13 6.16 34.15
N ASN A 643 17.36 6.59 34.35
CA ASN A 643 18.30 7.01 33.30
C ASN A 643 17.78 8.14 32.41
N CYS A 644 16.86 8.98 32.91
CA CYS A 644 16.53 10.26 32.28
C CYS A 644 17.65 11.28 32.57
N TYR A 645 18.84 11.06 32.02
CA TYR A 645 20.06 11.79 32.39
C TYR A 645 20.00 13.30 32.13
N ASN A 646 19.17 13.74 31.18
CA ASN A 646 19.03 15.14 30.80
C ASN A 646 17.88 15.86 31.52
N LEU A 647 17.19 15.16 32.44
CA LEU A 647 16.11 15.76 33.22
C LEU A 647 16.69 16.81 34.17
N SER A 648 16.35 18.06 33.93
CA SER A 648 16.92 19.24 34.61
C SER A 648 15.86 20.14 35.24
N GLN A 649 14.57 19.80 35.08
CA GLN A 649 13.48 20.48 35.75
C GLN A 649 12.37 19.48 36.08
N VAL A 650 11.95 19.48 37.35
CA VAL A 650 10.79 18.72 37.80
C VAL A 650 9.91 19.69 38.58
N THR A 651 8.66 19.82 38.14
CA THR A 651 7.62 20.53 38.88
C THR A 651 6.57 19.51 39.30
N CYS A 652 6.22 19.48 40.59
CA CYS A 652 5.16 18.62 41.08
C CYS A 652 4.09 19.49 41.73
N GLU A 653 2.84 19.38 41.25
CA GLU A 653 1.73 20.18 41.76
C GLU A 653 1.00 19.52 42.93
N ALA A 654 1.37 18.30 43.31
CA ALA A 654 0.70 17.54 44.36
C ALA A 654 1.00 18.14 45.74
N ILE A 655 -0.05 18.44 46.50
CA ILE A 655 0.07 18.97 47.87
C ILE A 655 0.71 17.94 48.79
N GLU A 656 0.27 16.68 48.69
CA GLU A 656 0.90 15.56 49.38
C GLU A 656 1.92 14.90 48.44
N PRO A 657 3.18 14.68 48.86
CA PRO A 657 4.18 14.08 48.01
C PRO A 657 3.73 12.69 47.50
N PRO A 658 3.69 12.46 46.17
CA PRO A 658 3.39 11.15 45.61
C PRO A 658 4.35 10.08 46.13
N VAL A 659 3.89 8.84 46.26
CA VAL A 659 4.76 7.73 46.66
C VAL A 659 5.75 7.43 45.54
N VAL A 660 7.04 7.60 45.82
CA VAL A 660 8.13 7.29 44.89
C VAL A 660 8.63 5.88 45.15
N MET A 661 8.44 4.98 44.19
CA MET A 661 8.91 3.60 44.28
C MET A 661 10.42 3.48 44.00
N SER A 662 10.97 2.30 44.26
CA SER A 662 12.42 2.05 44.15
C SER A 662 12.96 2.42 42.78
N GLY A 663 14.06 3.18 42.75
CA GLY A 663 14.79 3.53 41.55
C GLY A 663 14.08 4.48 40.59
N ALA A 664 12.91 5.04 40.96
CA ALA A 664 12.08 5.85 40.07
C ALA A 664 12.83 7.01 39.40
N PHE A 665 13.81 7.62 40.06
CA PHE A 665 14.65 8.70 39.53
C PHE A 665 16.14 8.34 39.52
N ASP A 666 16.48 7.05 39.46
CA ASP A 666 17.89 6.63 39.36
C ASP A 666 18.51 7.15 38.06
N GLY A 667 19.72 7.72 38.14
CA GLY A 667 20.38 8.34 36.98
C GLY A 667 19.93 9.79 36.71
N VAL A 668 18.91 10.32 37.38
CA VAL A 668 18.57 11.76 37.32
C VAL A 668 19.55 12.54 38.20
N ALA A 669 20.05 13.67 37.70
CA ALA A 669 21.00 14.53 38.40
C ALA A 669 20.32 15.39 39.48
N LYS A 670 19.77 14.75 40.52
CA LYS A 670 18.96 15.34 41.62
C LYS A 670 19.67 16.47 42.42
N ASP A 671 20.96 16.64 42.23
CA ASP A 671 21.78 17.68 42.87
C ASP A 671 21.95 18.94 42.00
N ASN A 672 21.65 18.85 40.69
CA ASN A 672 21.98 19.89 39.72
C ASN A 672 20.87 20.92 39.49
N PHE A 673 19.65 20.65 39.92
CA PHE A 673 18.51 21.53 39.71
C PHE A 673 17.57 21.55 40.91
N THR A 674 16.59 22.45 40.86
CA THR A 674 15.61 22.63 41.92
C THR A 674 14.32 21.90 41.56
N LEU A 675 13.87 21.02 42.46
CA LEU A 675 12.52 20.48 42.44
C LEU A 675 11.56 21.56 42.93
N GLU A 676 10.59 21.92 42.10
CA GLU A 676 9.56 22.91 42.44
C GLU A 676 8.27 22.22 42.88
N VAL A 677 7.75 22.61 44.05
CA VAL A 677 6.56 22.00 44.70
C VAL A 677 5.64 23.08 45.27
N PRO A 678 4.38 22.80 45.64
CA PRO A 678 3.51 23.82 46.20
C PRO A 678 4.16 24.45 47.44
N SER A 679 4.09 25.78 47.57
CA SER A 679 4.79 26.52 48.63
C SER A 679 4.50 25.98 50.04
N GLN A 680 3.26 25.58 50.31
CA GLN A 680 2.83 24.95 51.57
C GLN A 680 3.37 23.54 51.82
N SER A 681 4.00 22.91 50.82
CA SER A 681 4.42 21.51 50.84
C SER A 681 5.92 21.31 50.82
N VAL A 682 6.72 22.38 50.68
CA VAL A 682 8.19 22.33 50.65
C VAL A 682 8.75 21.47 51.79
N ALA A 683 8.34 21.72 53.03
CA ALA A 683 8.79 20.95 54.20
C ALA A 683 8.37 19.46 54.14
N ARG A 684 7.19 19.14 53.57
CA ARG A 684 6.74 17.75 53.40
C ARG A 684 7.64 17.02 52.40
N TYR A 685 7.90 17.61 51.24
CA TYR A 685 8.76 17.03 50.20
C TYR A 685 10.20 16.83 50.68
N GLN A 686 10.74 17.75 51.50
CA GLN A 686 12.07 17.63 52.10
C GLN A 686 12.22 16.42 53.05
N SER A 687 11.12 15.87 53.56
CA SER A 687 11.11 14.71 54.46
C SER A 687 10.58 13.42 53.82
N ALA A 688 9.98 13.51 52.64
CA ALA A 688 9.34 12.38 51.98
C ALA A 688 10.37 11.50 51.26
N SER A 689 10.25 10.18 51.46
CA SER A 689 11.15 9.21 50.81
C SER A 689 11.14 9.36 49.28
N GLY A 690 12.32 9.32 48.66
CA GLY A 690 12.53 9.55 47.22
C GLY A 690 12.57 11.02 46.83
N TRP A 691 11.72 11.87 47.41
CA TRP A 691 11.73 13.33 47.19
C TRP A 691 12.85 14.04 47.95
N GLN A 692 13.15 13.61 49.18
CA GLN A 692 14.25 14.14 49.99
C GLN A 692 15.64 13.98 49.35
N ASP A 693 15.75 13.15 48.31
CA ASP A 693 16.98 12.96 47.55
C ASP A 693 17.32 14.18 46.69
N PHE A 694 16.33 15.00 46.31
CA PHE A 694 16.54 16.26 45.60
C PHE A 694 17.13 17.29 46.56
N LYS A 695 18.36 17.76 46.29
CA LYS A 695 19.09 18.64 47.23
C LYS A 695 18.49 20.03 47.35
N ARG A 696 17.78 20.47 46.31
CA ARG A 696 17.15 21.78 46.23
C ARG A 696 15.67 21.56 46.00
N ILE A 697 14.86 21.89 47.00
CA ILE A 697 13.40 21.85 46.93
C ILE A 697 12.91 23.24 47.29
N SER A 698 12.22 23.91 46.36
CA SER A 698 11.69 25.25 46.56
C SER A 698 10.19 25.30 46.28
N ALA A 699 9.56 26.37 46.80
CA ALA A 699 8.22 26.71 46.40
C ALA A 699 8.19 26.98 44.89
N HIS A 700 7.30 26.32 44.18
CA HIS A 700 6.82 26.76 42.89
C HIS A 700 5.94 27.98 43.13
N TYR A 701 6.30 29.08 42.48
CA TYR A 701 5.49 30.28 42.41
C TYR A 701 4.94 30.34 40.99
N ASP A 702 3.62 30.48 40.82
CA ASP A 702 3.03 30.84 39.53
C ASP A 702 3.35 32.31 39.20
N PHE A 703 4.64 32.58 39.02
CA PHE A 703 5.19 33.86 38.62
C PHE A 703 5.71 33.75 37.19
N SER A 704 4.85 34.09 36.24
CA SER A 704 5.08 33.87 34.82
C SER A 704 4.56 35.04 33.99
N VAL A 705 5.22 35.36 32.88
CA VAL A 705 4.66 36.22 31.84
C VAL A 705 4.03 35.34 30.76
N SER A 706 2.91 35.77 30.19
CA SER A 706 2.12 34.98 29.25
C SER A 706 2.88 34.54 27.99
N ARG A 707 3.99 35.22 27.67
CA ARG A 707 4.91 34.87 26.58
C ARG A 707 6.34 35.15 27.03
N GLN A 708 7.26 34.22 26.77
CA GLN A 708 8.67 34.40 27.12
C GLN A 708 9.45 35.21 26.09
N ARG A 709 8.81 35.62 24.98
CA ARG A 709 9.48 36.35 23.90
C ARG A 709 8.54 37.29 23.18
N VAL A 710 9.07 38.43 22.75
CA VAL A 710 8.43 39.37 21.82
C VAL A 710 9.39 39.69 20.68
N ARG A 711 8.85 39.72 19.46
CA ARG A 711 9.61 40.01 18.24
C ARG A 711 9.01 41.20 17.50
N ALA A 712 9.85 42.12 17.06
CA ALA A 712 9.45 43.29 16.27
C ALA A 712 10.30 43.48 15.02
N LEU A 713 9.72 44.13 14.02
CA LEU A 713 10.45 44.71 12.88
C LEU A 713 10.93 46.14 13.23
N ASN A 714 11.49 46.87 12.28
CA ASN A 714 12.06 48.20 12.49
C ASN A 714 11.11 49.22 13.13
N GLY A 715 9.80 49.15 12.83
CA GLY A 715 8.81 50.11 13.33
C GLY A 715 8.61 50.03 14.85
N ALA A 716 8.17 51.14 15.46
CA ALA A 716 7.73 51.12 16.85
C ALA A 716 6.54 50.16 17.02
N MET A 717 6.55 49.39 18.11
CA MET A 717 5.54 48.38 18.40
C MET A 717 5.14 48.42 19.86
N GLU A 718 3.85 48.24 20.14
CA GLU A 718 3.32 48.09 21.48
C GLU A 718 2.50 46.80 21.58
N ARG A 719 2.74 46.03 22.64
CA ARG A 719 2.04 44.76 22.91
C ARG A 719 1.77 44.61 24.40
N THR A 720 0.62 44.03 24.72
CA THR A 720 0.22 43.76 26.11
C THR A 720 0.33 42.27 26.40
N TYR A 721 0.99 41.93 27.50
CA TYR A 721 1.16 40.58 28.01
C TYR A 721 0.56 40.47 29.39
N THR A 722 0.14 39.28 29.80
CA THR A 722 -0.33 39.08 31.17
C THR A 722 0.81 38.54 32.02
N LEU A 723 1.19 39.28 33.05
CA LEU A 723 2.04 38.78 34.13
C LEU A 723 1.16 38.15 35.21
N ARG A 724 1.37 36.87 35.48
CA ARG A 724 0.78 36.13 36.59
C ARG A 724 1.70 36.20 37.78
N VAL A 725 1.15 36.55 38.93
CA VAL A 725 1.89 36.69 40.18
C VAL A 725 1.12 35.94 41.28
N PRO A 726 1.80 35.12 42.11
CA PRO A 726 1.16 34.43 43.21
C PRO A 726 0.46 35.40 44.16
N SER A 727 -0.68 34.95 44.72
CA SER A 727 -1.41 35.74 45.71
C SER A 727 -0.54 36.11 46.91
N GLY A 728 -0.58 37.38 47.32
CA GLY A 728 0.20 37.90 48.44
C GLY A 728 1.62 38.35 48.10
N PHE A 729 2.03 38.26 46.83
CA PHE A 729 3.30 38.78 46.33
C PHE A 729 3.07 39.99 45.42
N ASP A 730 4.00 40.95 45.49
CA ASP A 730 4.18 42.01 44.51
C ASP A 730 5.26 41.63 43.50
N TRP A 731 5.44 42.46 42.47
CA TRP A 731 6.47 42.29 41.46
C TRP A 731 7.01 43.64 40.99
N SER A 732 8.23 43.66 40.45
CA SER A 732 8.85 44.84 39.85
C SER A 732 9.73 44.49 38.64
N ILE A 733 9.99 45.46 37.76
CA ILE A 733 11.00 45.33 36.70
C ILE A 733 12.39 45.48 37.33
N LYS A 734 13.20 44.42 37.26
CA LYS A 734 14.59 44.40 37.70
C LYS A 734 15.53 44.95 36.63
N GLU A 735 15.32 44.56 35.38
CA GLU A 735 16.16 44.93 34.25
C GLU A 735 15.33 44.97 32.96
N LYS A 736 15.68 45.87 32.03
CA LYS A 736 15.14 45.91 30.66
C LYS A 736 16.09 46.70 29.75
N PRO A 737 16.05 46.51 28.42
CA PRO A 737 16.83 47.33 27.50
C PRO A 737 16.35 48.81 27.49
N GLU A 738 17.25 49.74 27.17
CA GLU A 738 16.93 51.18 27.08
C GLU A 738 15.87 51.51 26.01
N TRP A 739 15.84 50.73 24.93
CA TRP A 739 14.90 50.89 23.81
C TRP A 739 13.53 50.23 24.05
N VAL A 740 13.31 49.68 25.25
CA VAL A 740 12.06 49.03 25.67
C VAL A 740 11.48 49.77 26.88
N THR A 741 10.17 49.98 26.91
CA THR A 741 9.45 50.42 28.11
C THR A 741 8.41 49.37 28.51
N VAL A 742 8.16 49.23 29.81
CA VAL A 742 7.16 48.30 30.36
C VAL A 742 6.25 49.06 31.32
N THR A 743 4.95 49.02 31.09
CA THR A 743 3.95 49.73 31.91
C THR A 743 2.83 48.79 32.35
N PRO A 744 2.51 48.69 33.65
CA PRO A 744 3.22 49.31 34.78
C PRO A 744 4.60 48.67 35.00
N ALA A 745 5.50 49.36 35.72
CA ALA A 745 6.84 48.84 36.06
C ALA A 745 6.88 47.97 37.33
N SER A 746 5.73 47.84 38.01
CA SER A 746 5.52 47.02 39.20
C SER A 746 4.03 46.78 39.41
N GLY A 747 3.66 45.75 40.16
CA GLY A 747 2.26 45.45 40.44
C GLY A 747 2.06 44.29 41.40
N THR A 748 0.83 43.78 41.47
CA THR A 748 0.42 42.66 42.33
C THR A 748 -0.63 41.82 41.61
N GLY A 749 -0.63 40.50 41.83
CA GLY A 749 -1.59 39.60 41.19
C GLY A 749 -1.52 39.60 39.66
N LYS A 750 -2.56 39.09 39.00
CA LYS A 750 -2.65 39.05 37.53
C LYS A 750 -2.70 40.49 36.98
N THR A 751 -1.64 40.91 36.31
CA THR A 751 -1.46 42.28 35.80
C THR A 751 -1.18 42.25 34.31
N ASP A 752 -1.87 43.07 33.53
CA ASP A 752 -1.51 43.28 32.12
C ASP A 752 -0.34 44.28 32.05
N VAL A 753 0.76 43.85 31.43
CA VAL A 753 1.98 44.61 31.21
C VAL A 753 2.13 44.96 29.74
N THR A 754 2.12 46.24 29.43
CA THR A 754 2.35 46.75 28.09
C THR A 754 3.85 46.93 27.86
N VAL A 755 4.39 46.16 26.92
CA VAL A 755 5.77 46.27 26.41
C VAL A 755 5.75 47.14 25.17
N THR A 756 6.44 48.28 25.21
CA THR A 756 6.66 49.16 24.06
C THR A 756 8.10 49.03 23.59
N ILE A 757 8.27 48.66 22.31
CA ILE A 757 9.55 48.58 21.62
C ILE A 757 9.68 49.84 20.76
N SER A 758 10.75 50.60 20.97
CA SER A 758 11.03 51.81 20.20
C SER A 758 11.38 51.49 18.74
N GLU A 759 11.12 52.43 17.83
CA GLU A 759 11.58 52.32 16.44
C GLU A 759 13.11 52.11 16.38
N MET A 760 13.55 51.33 15.41
CA MET A 760 14.95 51.04 15.13
C MET A 760 15.29 51.50 13.72
N ALA A 761 16.21 52.46 13.62
CA ALA A 761 16.81 52.84 12.34
C ALA A 761 17.56 51.64 11.73
N ARG A 762 17.72 51.63 10.41
CA ARG A 762 18.57 50.66 9.71
C ARG A 762 19.94 50.58 10.38
N THR A 763 20.44 49.37 10.56
CA THR A 763 21.66 49.09 11.32
C THR A 763 22.44 47.95 10.67
N ASP A 764 23.75 47.92 10.89
CA ASP A 764 24.60 46.77 10.56
C ASP A 764 24.91 45.91 11.79
N GLU A 765 24.38 46.29 12.97
CA GLU A 765 24.51 45.51 14.19
C GLU A 765 23.82 44.15 14.03
N THR A 766 24.40 43.11 14.63
CA THR A 766 23.85 41.76 14.57
C THR A 766 23.75 41.13 15.95
N PHE A 767 22.74 40.30 16.15
CA PHE A 767 22.61 39.43 17.32
C PHE A 767 22.43 37.96 16.90
N GLU A 768 22.76 37.05 17.80
CA GLU A 768 22.67 35.60 17.54
C GLU A 768 21.35 35.04 18.08
N VAL A 769 20.68 34.23 17.27
CA VAL A 769 19.45 33.50 17.61
C VAL A 769 19.73 32.02 17.45
N ASN A 770 19.42 31.23 18.48
CA ASN A 770 19.47 29.77 18.37
C ASN A 770 18.30 29.27 17.53
N GLU A 771 18.58 28.72 16.35
CA GLU A 771 17.64 28.01 15.48
C GLU A 771 17.77 26.49 15.57
N GLY A 772 18.72 25.98 16.37
CA GLY A 772 18.94 24.56 16.60
C GLY A 772 18.18 24.03 17.80
N THR A 773 18.36 22.75 18.10
CA THR A 773 17.82 22.16 19.33
C THR A 773 18.72 22.50 20.53
N PHE A 774 18.27 22.22 21.75
CA PHE A 774 19.12 22.38 22.94
C PHE A 774 20.41 21.53 22.88
N LEU A 775 20.34 20.35 22.25
CA LEU A 775 21.45 19.39 22.13
C LEU A 775 22.37 19.69 20.94
N THR A 776 21.82 20.30 19.88
CA THR A 776 22.54 20.76 18.69
C THR A 776 22.25 22.24 18.43
N PRO A 777 22.72 23.14 19.31
CA PRO A 777 22.44 24.55 19.16
C PRO A 777 23.06 25.06 17.86
N SER A 778 22.28 25.81 17.10
CA SER A 778 22.67 26.37 15.81
C SER A 778 22.38 27.86 15.83
N TYR A 779 23.41 28.65 16.12
CA TYR A 779 23.28 30.09 16.24
C TYR A 779 23.39 30.74 14.86
N LYS A 780 22.36 31.49 14.48
CA LYS A 780 22.37 32.35 13.29
C LYS A 780 22.40 33.81 13.68
N LYS A 781 23.20 34.58 12.93
CA LYS A 781 23.28 36.02 13.07
C LYS A 781 22.16 36.68 12.28
N TYR A 782 21.46 37.59 12.93
CA TYR A 782 20.44 38.44 12.33
C TYR A 782 20.83 39.89 12.57
N THR A 783 20.62 40.74 11.56
CA THR A 783 20.78 42.18 11.70
C THR A 783 19.67 42.75 12.57
N GLY A 784 20.02 43.60 13.54
CA GLY A 784 19.10 44.17 14.52
C GLY A 784 19.67 44.19 15.93
N ARG A 785 18.79 44.17 16.94
CA ARG A 785 19.15 44.22 18.36
C ARG A 785 18.30 43.26 19.19
N SER A 786 18.86 42.77 20.29
CA SER A 786 18.15 41.93 21.27
C SER A 786 18.45 42.36 22.70
N GLY A 787 17.60 41.93 23.64
CA GLY A 787 17.78 42.15 25.07
C GLY A 787 16.73 41.39 25.89
N GLU A 788 16.75 41.55 27.20
CA GLU A 788 15.89 40.78 28.13
C GLU A 788 15.16 41.73 29.09
N ILE A 789 13.87 41.53 29.28
CA ILE A 789 13.10 42.11 30.39
C ILE A 789 13.10 41.10 31.54
N VAL A 790 13.55 41.53 32.71
CA VAL A 790 13.60 40.71 33.93
C VAL A 790 12.56 41.23 34.92
N PHE A 791 11.54 40.42 35.17
CA PHE A 791 10.56 40.63 36.22
C PHE A 791 11.05 39.96 37.51
N LEU A 792 10.96 40.66 38.64
CA LEU A 792 11.33 40.16 39.97
C LEU A 792 10.09 40.00 40.83
N LEU A 793 9.94 38.84 41.46
CA LEU A 793 8.93 38.58 42.48
C LEU A 793 9.38 39.22 43.80
N GLY A 794 8.53 40.03 44.42
CA GLY A 794 8.89 40.73 45.66
C GLY A 794 8.86 39.83 46.90
N GLY A 795 9.19 40.40 48.07
CA GLY A 795 9.23 39.68 49.36
C GLY A 795 10.56 38.98 49.71
N ASP A 796 11.71 39.61 49.47
CA ASP A 796 13.06 39.04 49.68
C ASP A 796 13.29 37.69 48.96
N THR A 797 12.79 37.58 47.73
CA THR A 797 13.05 36.43 46.85
C THR A 797 14.01 36.83 45.73
N ASP A 798 14.91 35.92 45.32
CA ASP A 798 15.68 36.05 44.08
C ASP A 798 14.90 35.50 42.87
N TYR A 799 13.59 35.28 43.01
CA TYR A 799 12.76 34.60 42.01
C TYR A 799 12.40 35.56 40.88
N THR A 800 12.82 35.24 39.66
CA THR A 800 12.62 36.08 38.48
C THR A 800 11.92 35.34 37.35
N CYS A 801 11.09 36.06 36.60
CA CYS A 801 10.61 35.63 35.29
C CYS A 801 11.22 36.54 34.22
N LYS A 802 11.49 36.01 33.02
CA LYS A 802 12.21 36.70 31.95
C LYS A 802 11.40 36.71 30.66
N MET A 803 11.57 37.77 29.87
CA MET A 803 11.06 37.88 28.50
C MET A 803 12.18 38.36 27.57
N ASP A 804 12.48 37.56 26.55
CA ASP A 804 13.36 37.95 25.45
C ASP A 804 12.68 39.02 24.58
N VAL A 805 13.42 40.05 24.21
CA VAL A 805 12.98 41.09 23.28
C VAL A 805 13.93 41.12 22.10
N GLU A 806 13.42 40.84 20.91
CA GLU A 806 14.19 40.80 19.67
C GLU A 806 13.60 41.81 18.67
N GLN A 807 14.43 42.66 18.09
CA GLN A 807 14.02 43.57 17.03
C GLN A 807 14.93 43.37 15.82
N TYR A 808 14.32 42.97 14.70
CA TYR A 808 15.01 42.61 13.47
C TYR A 808 15.06 43.79 12.53
N ASP A 809 16.23 44.03 11.92
CA ASP A 809 16.35 44.93 10.79
C ASP A 809 15.93 44.17 9.53
N SER A 810 14.83 44.58 8.94
CA SER A 810 14.21 43.94 7.78
C SER A 810 14.01 44.95 6.66
N ASP A 811 14.17 44.48 5.42
CA ASP A 811 13.80 45.25 4.24
C ASP A 811 12.30 45.55 4.15
N TYR A 812 11.51 44.94 5.03
CA TYR A 812 10.06 44.99 5.02
C TYR A 812 9.49 45.42 6.37
N SER A 813 8.49 46.28 6.32
CA SER A 813 7.66 46.70 7.46
C SER A 813 6.33 45.93 7.53
N ASP A 814 5.73 45.86 8.73
CA ASP A 814 4.42 45.23 8.88
C ASP A 814 3.34 46.01 8.09
N GLY A 815 2.70 45.32 7.15
CA GLY A 815 1.74 45.91 6.22
C GLY A 815 2.36 46.52 4.97
N GLU A 816 3.65 46.31 4.72
CA GLU A 816 4.28 46.72 3.47
C GLU A 816 3.72 45.95 2.27
N VAL A 817 3.54 46.65 1.15
CA VAL A 817 2.98 46.08 -0.09
C VAL A 817 4.09 45.82 -1.08
N LYS A 818 4.29 44.54 -1.42
CA LYS A 818 5.14 44.13 -2.53
C LYS A 818 4.32 43.85 -3.77
N LYS A 819 4.60 44.55 -4.87
CA LYS A 819 4.03 44.22 -6.17
C LYS A 819 4.83 43.08 -6.82
N LEU A 820 4.21 41.93 -7.00
CA LEU A 820 4.78 40.75 -7.65
C LEU A 820 4.56 40.77 -9.18
N GLN A 821 3.44 41.31 -9.64
CA GLN A 821 3.12 41.44 -11.06
C GLN A 821 2.24 42.67 -11.32
N GLN A 822 2.45 43.31 -12.47
CA GLN A 822 1.55 44.31 -13.03
C GLN A 822 0.93 43.74 -14.31
N SER A 823 -0.39 43.88 -14.47
CA SER A 823 -1.08 43.44 -15.69
C SER A 823 -0.55 44.14 -16.93
N SER A 824 -0.42 43.39 -18.02
CA SER A 824 -0.05 43.88 -19.35
C SER A 824 -1.26 43.89 -20.30
N LYS A 825 -2.40 43.30 -19.89
CA LYS A 825 -3.65 43.25 -20.66
C LYS A 825 -4.85 43.73 -19.82
N GLY A 826 -5.64 44.63 -20.39
CA GLY A 826 -6.85 45.17 -19.75
C GLY A 826 -6.56 46.11 -18.57
N LYS A 827 -7.56 46.32 -17.71
CA LYS A 827 -7.42 47.16 -16.49
C LYS A 827 -6.71 46.45 -15.33
N GLY A 828 -6.44 45.14 -15.48
CA GLY A 828 -5.90 44.31 -14.42
C GLY A 828 -6.96 43.81 -13.44
N ILE A 829 -6.86 42.54 -13.04
CA ILE A 829 -7.61 41.95 -11.92
C ILE A 829 -6.63 41.83 -10.76
N ASP A 830 -6.96 42.44 -9.62
CA ASP A 830 -6.08 42.44 -8.45
C ASP A 830 -6.19 41.10 -7.70
N ILE A 831 -5.03 40.49 -7.42
CA ILE A 831 -4.87 39.36 -6.50
C ILE A 831 -3.92 39.80 -5.39
N VAL A 832 -4.30 39.51 -4.15
CA VAL A 832 -3.51 39.88 -2.96
C VAL A 832 -3.18 38.62 -2.17
N PHE A 833 -1.89 38.30 -2.07
CA PHE A 833 -1.35 37.28 -1.18
C PHE A 833 -1.10 37.89 0.19
N ILE A 834 -1.76 37.34 1.20
CA ILE A 834 -1.47 37.57 2.61
C ILE A 834 -1.16 36.21 3.23
N GLY A 835 -0.29 36.19 4.23
CA GLY A 835 0.14 34.97 4.91
C GLY A 835 -0.01 35.11 6.40
N ASP A 836 -0.46 34.07 7.07
CA ASP A 836 -0.56 34.07 8.54
C ASP A 836 0.55 33.21 9.15
N GLY A 837 0.87 33.47 10.41
CA GLY A 837 1.88 32.69 11.14
C GLY A 837 3.34 33.00 10.80
N TYR A 838 3.65 34.23 10.36
CA TYR A 838 5.03 34.67 10.12
C TYR A 838 5.41 35.72 11.16
N ASP A 839 6.31 35.41 12.08
CA ASP A 839 6.81 36.40 13.04
C ASP A 839 7.87 37.32 12.40
N ALA A 840 8.39 38.30 13.17
CA ALA A 840 9.38 39.23 12.64
C ALA A 840 10.68 38.54 12.18
N LYS A 841 11.05 37.41 12.79
CA LYS A 841 12.24 36.63 12.40
C LYS A 841 12.01 35.98 11.04
N ASP A 842 10.86 35.37 10.81
CA ASP A 842 10.50 34.75 9.53
C ASP A 842 10.46 35.76 8.39
N ILE A 843 9.97 36.96 8.68
CA ILE A 843 9.94 38.08 7.73
C ILE A 843 11.38 38.53 7.42
N ALA A 844 12.21 38.77 8.45
CA ALA A 844 13.61 39.17 8.26
C ALA A 844 14.45 38.10 7.54
N LYS A 845 14.14 36.82 7.77
CA LYS A 845 14.75 35.67 7.06
C LYS A 845 14.30 35.56 5.60
N GLY A 846 13.23 36.25 5.20
CA GLY A 846 12.66 36.21 3.86
C GLY A 846 11.69 35.04 3.61
N THR A 847 11.32 34.28 4.65
CA THR A 847 10.42 33.11 4.55
C THR A 847 9.06 33.52 4.01
N PHE A 848 8.46 34.60 4.55
CA PHE A 848 7.17 35.11 4.09
C PHE A 848 7.17 35.40 2.59
N LEU A 849 8.17 36.15 2.11
CA LEU A 849 8.22 36.56 0.70
C LEU A 849 8.47 35.37 -0.22
N THR A 850 9.32 34.44 0.19
CA THR A 850 9.59 33.20 -0.56
C THR A 850 8.30 32.39 -0.74
N ASN A 851 7.53 32.21 0.34
CA ASN A 851 6.27 31.47 0.31
C ASN A 851 5.19 32.21 -0.50
N ALA A 852 5.11 33.55 -0.40
CA ALA A 852 4.20 34.35 -1.21
C ALA A 852 4.52 34.24 -2.71
N GLN A 853 5.81 34.21 -3.08
CA GLN A 853 6.25 34.01 -4.46
C GLN A 853 5.94 32.59 -4.97
N ALA A 854 6.14 31.57 -4.14
CA ALA A 854 5.76 30.19 -4.48
C ALA A 854 4.24 30.06 -4.69
N GLY A 855 3.43 30.63 -3.80
CA GLY A 855 1.97 30.67 -3.94
C GLY A 855 1.51 31.38 -5.22
N TYR A 856 2.16 32.50 -5.56
CA TYR A 856 1.98 33.16 -6.85
C TYR A 856 2.33 32.23 -8.03
N GLY A 857 3.46 31.51 -7.97
CA GLY A 857 3.85 30.54 -8.99
C GLY A 857 2.80 29.45 -9.18
N HIS A 858 2.46 28.74 -8.10
CA HIS A 858 1.47 27.65 -8.11
C HIS A 858 0.10 28.11 -8.64
N PHE A 859 -0.37 29.29 -8.22
CA PHE A 859 -1.65 29.82 -8.71
C PHE A 859 -1.66 30.00 -10.23
N PHE A 860 -0.55 30.46 -10.82
CA PHE A 860 -0.43 30.69 -12.26
C PHE A 860 0.13 29.50 -13.05
N ASP A 861 0.40 28.36 -12.43
CA ASP A 861 0.79 27.13 -13.11
C ASP A 861 -0.42 26.26 -13.48
N VAL A 862 -1.60 26.57 -12.95
CA VAL A 862 -2.86 25.86 -13.19
C VAL A 862 -3.71 26.57 -14.25
N GLU A 863 -4.32 25.82 -15.17
CA GLU A 863 -5.30 26.38 -16.13
C GLU A 863 -6.67 26.66 -15.46
N PRO A 864 -7.39 27.74 -15.81
CA PRO A 864 -7.10 28.68 -16.90
C PRO A 864 -6.18 29.86 -16.48
N TYR A 865 -5.79 29.96 -15.21
CA TYR A 865 -5.04 31.12 -14.68
C TYR A 865 -3.70 31.30 -15.39
N LYS A 866 -3.03 30.21 -15.75
CA LYS A 866 -1.82 30.21 -16.59
C LYS A 866 -2.03 30.96 -17.90
N THR A 867 -3.08 30.63 -18.65
CA THR A 867 -3.43 31.30 -19.92
C THR A 867 -3.73 32.80 -19.73
N TYR A 868 -4.37 33.18 -18.62
CA TYR A 868 -4.80 34.56 -18.36
C TYR A 868 -3.84 35.36 -17.48
N LYS A 869 -2.64 34.87 -17.19
CA LYS A 869 -1.69 35.48 -16.26
C LYS A 869 -1.47 36.98 -16.47
N ASP A 870 -1.34 37.41 -17.73
CA ASP A 870 -1.13 38.81 -18.15
C ASP A 870 -2.24 39.80 -17.74
N TYR A 871 -3.42 39.30 -17.37
CA TYR A 871 -4.57 40.11 -16.97
C TYR A 871 -4.58 40.46 -15.48
N PHE A 872 -3.62 39.97 -14.68
CA PHE A 872 -3.65 40.14 -13.22
C PHE A 872 -2.59 41.14 -12.71
N ASN A 873 -2.98 41.97 -11.74
CA ASN A 873 -2.04 42.66 -10.86
C ASN A 873 -1.90 41.81 -9.59
N VAL A 874 -0.68 41.51 -9.18
CA VAL A 874 -0.44 40.63 -8.04
C VAL A 874 0.35 41.37 -6.97
N TYR A 875 -0.16 41.36 -5.75
CA TYR A 875 0.44 41.97 -4.58
C TYR A 875 0.68 40.91 -3.51
N ALA A 876 1.73 41.08 -2.71
CA ALA A 876 1.91 40.43 -1.44
C ALA A 876 1.95 41.50 -0.35
N VAL A 877 1.14 41.37 0.70
CA VAL A 877 1.12 42.34 1.82
C VAL A 877 1.69 41.65 3.05
N VAL A 878 2.79 42.20 3.57
CA VAL A 878 3.49 41.65 4.74
C VAL A 878 2.57 41.69 5.96
N SER A 879 2.47 40.57 6.67
CA SER A 879 1.59 40.40 7.83
C SER A 879 2.38 39.74 8.95
N GLN A 880 2.95 40.56 9.84
CA GLN A 880 3.62 40.08 11.04
C GLN A 880 2.61 39.52 12.04
N SER A 881 2.81 38.25 12.40
CA SER A 881 2.19 37.55 13.53
C SER A 881 3.02 37.73 14.80
N ASP A 882 2.40 37.46 15.96
CA ASP A 882 3.11 37.47 17.23
C ASP A 882 3.97 36.20 17.39
N GLU A 883 3.51 35.08 16.85
CA GLU A 883 4.24 33.80 16.83
C GLU A 883 4.35 33.20 15.42
N SER A 884 5.43 32.44 15.22
CA SER A 884 5.72 31.69 14.00
C SER A 884 4.92 30.39 13.94
N GLY A 885 4.40 30.04 12.76
CA GLY A 885 3.63 28.82 12.54
C GLY A 885 2.11 29.01 12.65
N ILE A 886 1.37 27.92 12.54
CA ILE A 886 -0.10 27.88 12.68
C ILE A 886 -0.41 26.90 13.81
N GLY A 887 -1.14 27.37 14.82
CA GLY A 887 -1.47 26.59 15.99
C GLY A 887 -2.47 25.48 15.68
N THR A 888 -2.55 24.45 16.51
CA THR A 888 -3.53 23.37 16.36
C THR A 888 -4.72 23.55 17.31
N VAL A 889 -5.65 22.60 17.37
CA VAL A 889 -6.66 22.56 18.44
C VAL A 889 -6.05 22.52 19.84
N ASN A 890 -4.81 22.00 19.95
CA ASN A 890 -4.10 21.77 21.20
C ASN A 890 -2.92 22.74 21.39
N THR A 891 -2.57 23.51 20.37
CA THR A 891 -1.48 24.50 20.42
C THR A 891 -2.02 25.87 20.02
N ILE A 892 -2.11 26.80 20.97
CA ILE A 892 -2.49 28.19 20.68
C ILE A 892 -1.24 28.92 20.18
N ILE A 893 -1.23 29.25 18.88
CA ILE A 893 -0.25 30.15 18.27
C ILE A 893 -0.98 31.45 17.93
N ASP A 894 -0.47 32.57 18.46
CA ASP A 894 -1.07 33.90 18.24
C ASP A 894 -0.69 34.42 16.85
N THR A 895 -1.47 33.98 15.87
CA THR A 895 -1.36 34.38 14.47
C THR A 895 -2.14 35.67 14.21
N LYS A 896 -1.70 36.47 13.22
CA LYS A 896 -2.28 37.79 12.93
C LYS A 896 -3.77 37.72 12.56
N PHE A 897 -4.18 36.66 11.87
CA PHE A 897 -5.56 36.48 11.41
C PHE A 897 -6.29 35.33 12.10
N GLY A 898 -5.70 34.74 13.15
CA GLY A 898 -6.31 33.68 13.93
C GLY A 898 -6.37 32.32 13.20
N SER A 899 -5.49 32.10 12.23
CA SER A 899 -5.36 30.80 11.57
C SER A 899 -5.03 29.71 12.59
N THR A 900 -5.77 28.61 12.53
CA THR A 900 -5.55 27.41 13.35
C THR A 900 -5.70 26.15 12.50
N PHE A 901 -5.09 25.06 12.91
CA PHE A 901 -5.06 23.78 12.22
C PHE A 901 -5.84 22.74 13.04
N SER A 902 -6.95 22.25 12.52
CA SER A 902 -7.78 21.25 13.21
C SER A 902 -8.24 20.20 12.22
N GLN A 903 -8.37 18.94 12.64
CA GLN A 903 -8.95 17.88 11.80
C GLN A 903 -8.31 17.80 10.40
N ASN A 904 -6.98 17.95 10.31
CA ASN A 904 -6.22 17.98 9.05
C ASN A 904 -6.65 19.08 8.05
N ARG A 905 -7.19 20.20 8.53
CA ARG A 905 -7.47 21.40 7.73
C ARG A 905 -7.08 22.67 8.49
N ILE A 906 -6.59 23.67 7.77
CA ILE A 906 -6.52 25.03 8.28
C ILE A 906 -7.97 25.53 8.41
N LEU A 907 -8.40 25.84 9.63
CA LEU A 907 -9.65 26.55 9.86
C LEU A 907 -9.52 27.96 9.28
N THR A 908 -10.56 28.40 8.57
CA THR A 908 -10.57 29.69 7.87
C THR A 908 -10.18 30.82 8.84
N PRO A 909 -9.16 31.65 8.50
CA PRO A 909 -8.81 32.82 9.31
C PRO A 909 -9.98 33.79 9.41
N ASP A 910 -9.96 34.70 10.39
CA ASP A 910 -11.00 35.73 10.50
C ASP A 910 -11.00 36.58 9.22
N PRO A 911 -12.10 36.58 8.44
CA PRO A 911 -12.15 37.30 7.18
C PRO A 911 -12.08 38.81 7.36
N THR A 912 -12.53 39.35 8.50
CA THR A 912 -12.58 40.78 8.76
C THR A 912 -11.18 41.42 8.76
N PRO A 913 -10.21 40.96 9.59
CA PRO A 913 -8.84 41.47 9.55
C PRO A 913 -8.12 41.10 8.26
N CYS A 914 -8.39 39.92 7.67
CA CYS A 914 -7.81 39.55 6.36
C CYS A 914 -8.15 40.58 5.28
N PHE A 915 -9.44 40.92 5.14
CA PHE A 915 -9.91 41.88 4.13
C PHE A 915 -9.48 43.30 4.43
N ALA A 916 -9.45 43.71 5.71
CA ALA A 916 -8.89 44.99 6.10
C ALA A 916 -7.39 45.08 5.73
N TRP A 917 -6.64 43.99 5.89
CA TRP A 917 -5.23 43.91 5.55
C TRP A 917 -4.99 43.95 4.04
N ALA A 918 -5.78 43.20 3.26
CA ALA A 918 -5.69 43.16 1.81
C ALA A 918 -5.89 44.54 1.16
N LYS A 919 -6.74 45.40 1.74
CA LYS A 919 -6.97 46.78 1.26
C LYS A 919 -5.72 47.68 1.31
N LYS A 920 -4.65 47.29 2.02
CA LYS A 920 -3.36 47.98 1.94
C LYS A 920 -2.77 47.92 0.53
N ALA A 921 -3.00 46.84 -0.21
CA ALA A 921 -2.53 46.71 -1.60
C ALA A 921 -3.24 47.67 -2.55
N ASN A 922 -4.56 47.80 -2.40
CA ASN A 922 -5.38 48.75 -3.14
C ASN A 922 -6.64 49.09 -2.32
N SER A 923 -6.77 50.34 -1.91
CA SER A 923 -7.88 50.80 -1.06
C SER A 923 -9.24 50.78 -1.76
N SER A 924 -9.28 50.68 -3.10
CA SER A 924 -10.51 50.63 -3.89
C SER A 924 -11.05 49.21 -4.11
N LEU A 925 -10.44 48.17 -3.52
CA LEU A 925 -10.90 46.79 -3.67
C LEU A 925 -12.32 46.60 -3.10
N ASP A 926 -13.24 46.17 -3.95
CA ASP A 926 -14.58 45.73 -3.56
C ASP A 926 -14.53 44.25 -3.13
N LEU A 927 -14.34 44.04 -1.82
CA LEU A 927 -14.23 42.72 -1.21
C LEU A 927 -15.60 42.13 -0.81
N THR A 928 -16.72 42.75 -1.21
CA THR A 928 -18.07 42.25 -0.86
C THR A 928 -18.48 40.98 -1.62
N LYS A 929 -17.68 40.58 -2.61
CA LYS A 929 -17.91 39.41 -3.48
C LYS A 929 -16.79 38.36 -3.41
N SER A 930 -15.83 38.53 -2.50
CA SER A 930 -14.65 37.68 -2.35
C SER A 930 -14.86 36.55 -1.36
#